data_AF-A0A534IXZ9-F1
#
_entry.id   AF-A0A534IXZ9-F1
#
_cell.length_a   1.000
_cell.length_b   1.000
_cell.length_c   1.000
_cell.angle_alpha   90.00
_cell.angle_beta   90.00
_cell.angle_gamma   90.00
#
_symmetry.space_group_name_H-M   'P 1'
#
loop_
_entity.id
_entity.type
_entity.pdbx_description
1 polymer ?
#
loop_
_entity_poly.entity_id
_entity_poly.type
_entity_poly.pdbx_seq_one_letter_code
_entity_poly.pdbx_strand_id
1 'polypeptide(L)'
;MDDGRANVAAGSAVIKVRTREVGRAWAVRSLGLALALCMSLTVGGALTVRATGEPWSGILDPSRAIDWSHAGIPGGIPNRATICASLDPGSTAAQIDAAIAACPPDQVVFLTAGTFILSAGLNMKSDVTLRGAGANRTKLVFTGTTQCDRGPPPYPVICLKGSFSWAGGVENSADWTAGYWKGTTVITLSSTANLRAGENFLILDQVDDAADGGDIYNCGVANGCVSQGSDGMRTGPGGYRNQRQVVKVTAIAGNQVTIMPGIYMPNWRASQAPQAWWPTTVLRRAGLENMTIQPVDGGGGINLQNAMECWITGVRSVKVAPPGGPGGGRNHVWLTMTRGNEIRSNYFYGSGGQSQSYGIEWYPGSDNLVENNIFQHVTSPMLVGTGSGDVLAYNFSIDDLYTPGGGGWMQPTYAGHNGGDAMVLLEGNDGLGVGTDNIHGTHHFLTFFRNHFYGDPNKTANTAILHLWRYSRFFNIVGNVLGRPGYYTTYETNLSTDDVDIYSFGQPDSGASGDSRTLETAMRWGNYDTVSARSRFDAAEVPSGLTNFSNPVPASQVLPPSLYRALKPSWWGTMPWPAIGPDVAGGEIPGYAGHAYKIPARRCYENAVIDPAYGGSNVRFFDPAACYVTAGSAPGTTPTGWPALFGIDTRILLLVGVVAAIALILILAVWRSRRRRSEQEPESGETPRVPGP
;
A
#
# COMPACT_ATOMS: atom_id res chain seq x y z
N MET A 1 -84.81 55.37 -62.14
CA MET A 1 -84.27 54.12 -62.70
C MET A 1 -83.59 53.39 -61.55
N ASP A 2 -84.30 53.20 -60.43
CA ASP A 2 -85.34 52.17 -60.18
C ASP A 2 -84.63 50.83 -59.95
N ASP A 3 -84.74 50.12 -58.83
CA ASP A 3 -85.50 50.22 -57.58
C ASP A 3 -84.73 49.32 -56.58
N GLY A 4 -84.70 49.45 -55.25
CA GLY A 4 -85.38 50.30 -54.30
C GLY A 4 -84.99 49.82 -52.88
N ARG A 5 -84.71 50.78 -51.97
CA ARG A 5 -84.73 50.73 -50.48
C ARG A 5 -83.81 49.72 -49.75
N ALA A 6 -83.21 49.99 -48.59
CA ALA A 6 -83.02 51.16 -47.72
C ALA A 6 -81.85 50.82 -46.75
N ASN A 7 -81.17 51.85 -46.23
CA ASN A 7 -79.98 51.78 -45.35
C ASN A 7 -80.16 50.96 -44.06
N VAL A 8 -79.09 50.30 -43.57
CA VAL A 8 -78.50 50.35 -42.20
C VAL A 8 -77.26 49.44 -42.11
N ALA A 9 -76.27 49.86 -41.32
CA ALA A 9 -74.91 49.33 -41.16
C ALA A 9 -74.77 47.96 -40.48
N ALA A 10 -73.78 47.14 -40.89
CA ALA A 10 -72.97 46.24 -40.05
C ALA A 10 -71.90 45.48 -40.88
N GLY A 11 -70.72 45.25 -40.28
CA GLY A 11 -69.87 44.08 -40.59
C GLY A 11 -68.45 44.34 -41.11
N SER A 12 -67.48 44.51 -40.21
CA SER A 12 -66.06 44.39 -40.55
C SER A 12 -65.67 42.91 -40.72
N ALA A 13 -64.90 42.56 -41.75
CA ALA A 13 -64.17 41.29 -41.82
C ALA A 13 -62.69 41.55 -42.14
N VAL A 14 -61.88 41.64 -41.08
CA VAL A 14 -60.41 41.58 -41.16
C VAL A 14 -60.01 40.16 -40.75
N ILE A 15 -59.33 39.45 -41.66
CA ILE A 15 -58.78 38.12 -41.41
C ILE A 15 -57.66 38.24 -40.36
N LYS A 16 -57.94 37.85 -39.11
CA LYS A 16 -56.94 37.69 -38.05
C LYS A 16 -56.52 36.22 -37.95
N VAL A 17 -55.32 35.93 -38.45
CA VAL A 17 -54.63 34.65 -38.22
C VAL A 17 -54.36 34.48 -36.72
N ARG A 18 -54.92 33.44 -36.11
CA ARG A 18 -54.72 33.14 -34.67
C ARG A 18 -53.33 32.55 -34.44
N THR A 19 -52.50 33.26 -33.68
CA THR A 19 -51.13 32.92 -33.25
C THR A 19 -51.01 31.73 -32.28
N ARG A 20 -51.99 30.83 -32.22
CA ARG A 20 -52.00 29.71 -31.24
C ARG A 20 -51.45 28.38 -31.77
N GLU A 21 -51.17 28.25 -33.07
CA GLU A 21 -50.67 26.99 -33.66
C GLU A 21 -49.17 26.98 -33.96
N VAL A 22 -48.50 28.14 -33.95
CA VAL A 22 -47.05 28.23 -34.19
C VAL A 22 -46.24 27.82 -32.96
N GLY A 23 -46.76 28.06 -31.74
CA GLY A 23 -46.05 27.72 -30.49
C GLY A 23 -46.02 26.22 -30.15
N ARG A 24 -47.04 25.46 -30.56
CA ARG A 24 -47.10 24.00 -30.32
C ARG A 24 -46.18 23.24 -31.28
N ALA A 25 -46.08 23.67 -32.54
CA ALA A 25 -45.17 23.06 -33.51
C ALA A 25 -43.69 23.35 -33.20
N TRP A 26 -43.36 24.54 -32.68
CA TRP A 26 -42.01 24.86 -32.23
C TRP A 26 -41.64 24.14 -30.93
N ALA A 27 -42.55 24.05 -29.94
CA ALA A 27 -42.27 23.30 -28.71
C ALA A 27 -42.07 21.80 -28.95
N VAL A 28 -42.83 21.18 -29.87
CA VAL A 28 -42.67 19.74 -30.19
C VAL A 28 -41.43 19.49 -31.05
N ARG A 29 -41.03 20.41 -31.95
CA ARG A 29 -39.77 20.31 -32.70
C ARG A 29 -38.54 20.59 -31.84
N SER A 30 -38.62 21.52 -30.89
CA SER A 30 -37.53 21.80 -29.93
C SER A 30 -37.40 20.70 -28.87
N LEU A 31 -38.51 20.10 -28.43
CA LEU A 31 -38.48 18.93 -27.54
C LEU A 31 -38.04 17.67 -28.29
N GLY A 32 -38.40 17.53 -29.58
CA GLY A 32 -37.92 16.47 -30.46
C GLY A 32 -36.43 16.58 -30.79
N LEU A 33 -35.90 17.78 -31.05
CA LEU A 33 -34.46 18.01 -31.19
C LEU A 33 -33.72 17.84 -29.87
N ALA A 34 -34.29 18.25 -28.73
CA ALA A 34 -33.66 18.06 -27.42
C ALA A 34 -33.66 16.58 -26.98
N LEU A 35 -34.74 15.82 -27.25
CA LEU A 35 -34.74 14.37 -27.03
C LEU A 35 -33.85 13.64 -28.04
N ALA A 36 -33.79 14.07 -29.30
CA ALA A 36 -32.87 13.49 -30.28
C ALA A 36 -31.41 13.80 -29.92
N LEU A 37 -31.10 15.00 -29.41
CA LEU A 37 -29.76 15.37 -28.92
C LEU A 37 -29.40 14.61 -27.63
N CYS A 38 -30.35 14.40 -26.72
CA CYS A 38 -30.18 13.57 -25.52
C CYS A 38 -30.10 12.07 -25.84
N MET A 39 -30.79 11.58 -26.88
CA MET A 39 -30.69 10.19 -27.36
C MET A 39 -29.44 9.94 -28.22
N SER A 40 -28.95 10.95 -28.95
CA SER A 40 -27.65 10.88 -29.65
C SER A 40 -26.46 11.07 -28.70
N LEU A 41 -26.69 11.61 -27.50
CA LEU A 41 -25.71 11.63 -26.40
C LEU A 41 -25.80 10.38 -25.49
N THR A 42 -26.77 9.50 -25.69
CA THR A 42 -26.95 8.27 -24.88
C THR A 42 -26.97 6.96 -25.68
N VAL A 43 -26.81 7.00 -27.00
CA VAL A 43 -26.61 5.80 -27.84
C VAL A 43 -25.49 6.06 -28.84
N GLY A 44 -24.30 5.51 -28.58
CA GLY A 44 -23.22 5.41 -29.57
C GLY A 44 -21.82 5.82 -29.10
N GLY A 45 -21.71 6.52 -27.98
CA GLY A 45 -20.46 6.57 -27.23
C GLY A 45 -20.46 5.42 -26.24
N ALA A 46 -20.09 4.21 -26.67
CA ALA A 46 -19.47 3.33 -25.70
C ALA A 46 -18.30 4.13 -25.13
N LEU A 47 -18.45 4.69 -23.92
CA LEU A 47 -17.31 4.83 -23.04
C LEU A 47 -16.83 3.39 -22.85
N THR A 48 -16.05 2.90 -23.80
CA THR A 48 -14.95 2.05 -23.45
C THR A 48 -14.15 2.90 -22.46
N VAL A 49 -14.48 2.77 -21.18
CA VAL A 49 -13.43 2.66 -20.18
C VAL A 49 -12.56 1.57 -20.76
N ARG A 50 -11.55 1.94 -21.55
CA ARG A 50 -10.45 1.03 -21.78
C ARG A 50 -10.03 0.70 -20.36
N ALA A 51 -10.18 -0.56 -19.96
CA ALA A 51 -9.43 -1.06 -18.85
C ALA A 51 -8.01 -0.59 -19.13
N THR A 52 -7.54 0.40 -18.35
CA THR A 52 -6.14 0.77 -18.41
C THR A 52 -5.43 -0.53 -18.10
N GLY A 53 -4.66 -1.05 -19.06
CA GLY A 53 -3.88 -2.25 -18.80
C GLY A 53 -3.07 -2.05 -17.52
N GLU A 54 -2.77 -3.14 -16.84
CA GLU A 54 -1.94 -3.13 -15.64
C GLU A 54 -0.76 -2.17 -15.81
N PRO A 55 -0.37 -1.35 -14.81
CA PRO A 55 0.63 -0.30 -15.01
C PRO A 55 1.99 -0.84 -15.50
N TRP A 56 2.31 -2.09 -15.17
CA TRP A 56 3.52 -2.79 -15.62
C TRP A 56 3.41 -3.36 -17.05
N SER A 57 2.24 -3.32 -17.68
CA SER A 57 2.00 -3.89 -19.01
C SER A 57 2.91 -3.25 -20.06
N GLY A 58 3.57 -4.09 -20.87
CA GLY A 58 4.55 -3.67 -21.86
C GLY A 58 5.95 -3.40 -21.29
N ILE A 59 6.12 -3.46 -19.96
CA ILE A 59 7.41 -3.41 -19.27
C ILE A 59 7.75 -4.82 -18.76
N LEU A 60 6.86 -5.40 -17.95
CA LEU A 60 7.03 -6.73 -17.37
C LEU A 60 6.17 -7.77 -18.10
N ASP A 61 6.70 -8.98 -18.24
CA ASP A 61 5.93 -10.14 -18.67
C ASP A 61 4.87 -10.50 -17.60
N PRO A 62 3.64 -10.86 -17.99
CA PRO A 62 2.60 -11.29 -17.05
C PRO A 62 3.01 -12.45 -16.13
N SER A 63 4.00 -13.26 -16.51
CA SER A 63 4.51 -14.32 -15.64
C SER A 63 5.29 -13.76 -14.44
N ARG A 64 5.86 -12.56 -14.56
CA ARG A 64 6.75 -11.91 -13.58
C ARG A 64 6.07 -10.85 -12.70
N ALA A 65 4.79 -10.56 -12.94
CA ALA A 65 4.05 -9.51 -12.26
C ALA A 65 2.66 -9.97 -11.80
N ILE A 66 2.04 -9.18 -10.92
CA ILE A 66 0.67 -9.33 -10.43
C ILE A 66 0.01 -7.95 -10.38
N ASP A 67 -1.29 -7.89 -10.09
CA ASP A 67 -1.93 -6.61 -9.72
C ASP A 67 -1.60 -6.27 -8.26
N TRP A 68 -0.67 -5.33 -8.06
CA TRP A 68 -0.29 -4.84 -6.73
C TRP A 68 -1.27 -3.82 -6.14
N SER A 69 -2.28 -3.37 -6.89
CA SER A 69 -3.28 -2.41 -6.40
C SER A 69 -4.16 -2.96 -5.27
N HIS A 70 -4.14 -4.27 -5.07
CA HIS A 70 -4.83 -4.97 -3.98
C HIS A 70 -4.10 -4.92 -2.63
N ALA A 71 -2.86 -4.45 -2.57
CA ALA A 71 -2.11 -4.36 -1.33
C ALA A 71 -2.72 -3.32 -0.36
N GLY A 72 -2.71 -3.66 0.92
CA GLY A 72 -3.27 -2.87 2.00
C GLY A 72 -4.76 -3.15 2.23
N ILE A 73 -5.43 -2.17 2.84
CA ILE A 73 -6.86 -2.26 3.15
C ILE A 73 -7.65 -1.92 1.89
N PRO A 74 -8.60 -2.76 1.44
CA PRO A 74 -9.49 -2.40 0.34
C PRO A 74 -10.26 -1.09 0.64
N GLY A 75 -10.06 -0.08 -0.21
CA GLY A 75 -10.63 1.27 0.00
C GLY A 75 -9.81 2.18 0.93
N GLY A 76 -8.70 1.70 1.49
CA GLY A 76 -7.80 2.41 2.39
C GLY A 76 -8.24 2.42 3.86
N ILE A 77 -7.40 3.01 4.72
CA ILE A 77 -7.69 3.18 6.15
C ILE A 77 -9.07 3.86 6.37
N PRO A 78 -9.98 3.24 7.14
CA PRO A 78 -11.31 3.81 7.37
C PRO A 78 -11.25 5.03 8.30
N ASN A 79 -12.03 6.06 7.97
CA ASN A 79 -12.16 7.25 8.81
C ASN A 79 -13.26 7.08 9.87
N ARG A 80 -12.89 6.67 11.09
CA ARG A 80 -13.82 6.55 12.22
C ARG A 80 -13.89 7.85 13.02
N ALA A 81 -15.08 8.46 13.09
CA ALA A 81 -15.30 9.73 13.79
C ALA A 81 -15.94 9.57 15.18
N THR A 82 -16.69 8.49 15.42
CA THR A 82 -17.41 8.29 16.68
C THR A 82 -16.49 7.80 17.78
N ILE A 83 -16.42 8.55 18.88
CA ILE A 83 -15.63 8.20 20.08
C ILE A 83 -16.55 7.47 21.07
N CYS A 84 -16.21 6.23 21.41
CA CYS A 84 -16.95 5.41 22.37
C CYS A 84 -16.51 5.65 23.82
N ALA A 85 -15.23 6.01 24.01
CA ALA A 85 -14.63 6.30 25.30
C ALA A 85 -13.50 7.31 25.14
N SER A 86 -13.31 8.19 26.12
CA SER A 86 -12.15 9.07 26.24
C SER A 86 -11.46 8.81 27.57
N LEU A 87 -10.14 8.63 27.54
CA LEU A 87 -9.34 8.37 28.73
C LEU A 87 -8.22 9.40 28.86
N ASP A 88 -7.99 9.84 30.11
CA ASP A 88 -6.95 10.81 30.46
C ASP A 88 -5.69 10.13 31.03
N PRO A 89 -4.52 10.81 30.97
CA PRO A 89 -3.33 10.38 31.69
C PRO A 89 -3.62 10.01 33.15
N GLY A 90 -3.06 8.88 33.60
CA GLY A 90 -3.40 8.25 34.89
C GLY A 90 -4.31 7.03 34.74
N SER A 91 -4.94 6.85 33.58
CA SER A 91 -5.64 5.60 33.25
C SER A 91 -4.66 4.43 33.14
N THR A 92 -5.01 3.31 33.76
CA THR A 92 -4.26 2.06 33.73
C THR A 92 -4.47 1.30 32.41
N ALA A 93 -3.55 0.38 32.08
CA ALA A 93 -3.70 -0.51 30.93
C ALA A 93 -5.02 -1.32 30.99
N ALA A 94 -5.41 -1.79 32.17
CA ALA A 94 -6.67 -2.51 32.37
C ALA A 94 -7.91 -1.65 32.07
N GLN A 95 -7.89 -0.35 32.39
CA GLN A 95 -8.98 0.56 32.05
C GLN A 95 -9.05 0.83 30.54
N ILE A 96 -7.90 0.94 29.88
CA ILE A 96 -7.84 1.09 28.42
C ILE A 96 -8.34 -0.19 27.73
N ASP A 97 -7.88 -1.37 28.14
CA ASP A 97 -8.35 -2.66 27.60
C ASP A 97 -9.85 -2.87 27.84
N ALA A 98 -10.39 -2.48 29.00
CA ALA A 98 -11.82 -2.50 29.26
C ALA A 98 -12.60 -1.57 28.32
N ALA A 99 -12.08 -0.37 28.05
CA ALA A 99 -12.68 0.54 27.09
C ALA A 99 -12.63 -0.02 25.66
N ILE A 100 -11.52 -0.64 25.24
CA ILE A 100 -11.39 -1.30 23.93
C ILE A 100 -12.39 -2.46 23.81
N ALA A 101 -12.50 -3.29 24.85
CA ALA A 101 -13.42 -4.43 24.86
C ALA A 101 -14.89 -3.99 24.75
N ALA A 102 -15.27 -2.93 25.48
CA ALA A 102 -16.62 -2.38 25.49
C ALA A 102 -16.96 -1.54 24.24
N CYS A 103 -15.95 -1.00 23.54
CA CYS A 103 -16.15 -0.13 22.40
C CYS A 103 -16.93 -0.86 21.28
N PRO A 104 -18.02 -0.26 20.75
CA PRO A 104 -18.74 -0.81 19.62
C PRO A 104 -17.88 -0.85 18.34
N PRO A 105 -18.20 -1.74 17.39
CA PRO A 105 -17.57 -1.74 16.08
C PRO A 105 -17.63 -0.38 15.40
N ASP A 106 -16.59 -0.07 14.65
CA ASP A 106 -16.40 1.15 13.88
C ASP A 106 -16.31 2.45 14.70
N GLN A 107 -15.88 2.33 15.96
CA GLN A 107 -15.68 3.46 16.87
C GLN A 107 -14.24 3.53 17.42
N VAL A 108 -14.00 4.60 18.18
CA VAL A 108 -12.67 5.01 18.63
C VAL A 108 -12.63 5.07 20.14
N VAL A 109 -11.65 4.39 20.74
CA VAL A 109 -11.17 4.69 22.08
C VAL A 109 -10.14 5.81 21.95
N PHE A 110 -10.45 6.97 22.51
CA PHE A 110 -9.62 8.16 22.41
C PHE A 110 -8.78 8.35 23.67
N LEU A 111 -7.47 8.54 23.50
CA LEU A 111 -6.53 8.89 24.55
C LEU A 111 -6.22 10.37 24.43
N THR A 112 -6.50 11.15 25.48
CA THR A 112 -6.26 12.59 25.46
C THR A 112 -4.75 12.91 25.47
N ALA A 113 -4.42 14.19 25.34
CA ALA A 113 -3.02 14.62 25.33
C ALA A 113 -2.37 14.39 26.71
N GLY A 114 -1.13 13.93 26.70
CA GLY A 114 -0.33 13.66 27.89
C GLY A 114 0.37 12.30 27.85
N THR A 115 1.00 11.95 28.96
CA THR A 115 1.80 10.74 29.10
C THR A 115 1.07 9.70 29.94
N PHE A 116 0.82 8.53 29.35
CA PHE A 116 0.27 7.36 30.02
C PHE A 116 1.42 6.44 30.40
N ILE A 117 1.58 6.16 31.69
CA ILE A 117 2.56 5.18 32.20
C ILE A 117 1.82 3.87 32.42
N LEU A 118 2.16 2.84 31.64
CA LEU A 118 1.42 1.59 31.57
C LEU A 118 2.30 0.42 32.05
N SER A 119 1.92 -0.18 33.19
CA SER A 119 2.64 -1.33 33.77
C SER A 119 2.35 -2.67 33.09
N ALA A 120 1.51 -2.67 32.06
CA ALA A 120 1.17 -3.82 31.23
C ALA A 120 0.94 -3.35 29.79
N GLY A 121 1.02 -4.28 28.84
CA GLY A 121 0.67 -4.02 27.45
C GLY A 121 -0.84 -3.91 27.22
N LEU A 122 -1.24 -3.57 25.99
CA LEU A 122 -2.63 -3.40 25.57
C LEU A 122 -3.06 -4.48 24.58
N ASN A 123 -4.34 -4.87 24.63
CA ASN A 123 -4.94 -5.86 23.76
C ASN A 123 -6.06 -5.25 22.92
N MET A 124 -5.88 -5.27 21.61
CA MET A 124 -6.85 -4.71 20.68
C MET A 124 -7.99 -5.70 20.38
N LYS A 125 -9.11 -5.14 19.94
CA LYS A 125 -10.31 -5.85 19.48
C LYS A 125 -10.59 -5.51 18.02
N SER A 126 -11.15 -6.46 17.28
CA SER A 126 -11.65 -6.21 15.92
C SER A 126 -12.59 -5.01 15.89
N ASP A 127 -12.54 -4.28 14.77
CA ASP A 127 -13.42 -3.14 14.50
C ASP A 127 -13.26 -1.92 15.44
N VAL A 128 -12.20 -1.86 16.25
CA VAL A 128 -11.94 -0.74 17.17
C VAL A 128 -10.63 -0.04 16.82
N THR A 129 -10.63 1.30 16.91
CA THR A 129 -9.41 2.12 16.80
C THR A 129 -9.02 2.64 18.17
N LEU A 130 -7.75 2.48 18.55
CA LEU A 130 -7.13 3.24 19.64
C LEU A 130 -6.43 4.45 19.03
N ARG A 131 -6.87 5.66 19.42
CA ARG A 131 -6.39 6.92 18.83
C ARG A 131 -5.91 7.87 19.91
N GLY A 132 -4.70 8.39 19.78
CA GLY A 132 -4.20 9.50 20.58
C GLY A 132 -4.56 10.87 19.98
N ALA A 133 -4.27 11.93 20.73
CA ALA A 133 -4.42 13.29 20.25
C ALA A 133 -3.39 13.67 19.16
N GLY A 134 -2.32 12.90 18.95
CA GLY A 134 -1.22 13.21 18.03
C GLY A 134 0.06 12.56 18.51
N ALA A 135 0.96 12.16 17.60
CA ALA A 135 2.21 11.51 18.00
C ALA A 135 3.09 12.38 18.91
N ASN A 136 3.04 13.70 18.73
CA ASN A 136 3.69 14.70 19.60
C ASN A 136 2.86 15.09 20.84
N ARG A 137 1.62 14.61 20.99
CA ARG A 137 0.68 15.03 22.06
C ARG A 137 0.30 13.92 23.03
N THR A 138 0.20 12.68 22.58
CA THR A 138 -0.14 11.52 23.41
C THR A 138 1.03 10.55 23.41
N LYS A 139 1.55 10.20 24.58
CA LYS A 139 2.69 9.29 24.75
C LYS A 139 2.32 8.11 25.65
N LEU A 140 2.46 6.90 25.15
CA LEU A 140 2.35 5.68 25.93
C LEU A 140 3.75 5.18 26.28
N VAL A 141 4.08 5.18 27.57
CA VAL A 141 5.34 4.62 28.09
C VAL A 141 5.01 3.34 28.82
N PHE A 142 5.53 2.24 28.30
CA PHE A 142 5.30 0.92 28.86
C PHE A 142 6.43 0.54 29.81
N THR A 143 6.08 0.02 30.98
CA THR A 143 7.00 -0.65 31.92
C THR A 143 6.71 -2.14 32.03
N GLY A 144 5.71 -2.63 31.30
CA GLY A 144 5.40 -4.05 31.13
C GLY A 144 4.90 -4.36 29.72
N THR A 145 4.69 -5.64 29.43
CA THR A 145 4.32 -6.15 28.10
C THR A 145 2.95 -6.84 28.14
N THR A 146 2.46 -7.30 26.99
CA THR A 146 1.29 -8.19 26.88
C THR A 146 1.66 -9.44 26.09
N GLN A 147 1.02 -10.56 26.38
CA GLN A 147 1.21 -11.80 25.63
C GLN A 147 0.48 -11.74 24.28
N CYS A 148 1.17 -12.10 23.20
CA CYS A 148 0.60 -12.15 21.86
C CYS A 148 0.86 -13.52 21.21
N ASP A 149 0.48 -14.59 21.94
CA ASP A 149 0.51 -16.03 21.64
C ASP A 149 1.76 -16.70 21.02
N ARG A 150 2.67 -15.99 20.31
CA ARG A 150 3.90 -16.56 19.77
C ARG A 150 5.18 -15.98 20.39
N GLY A 151 6.08 -16.91 20.72
CA GLY A 151 7.50 -16.70 20.95
C GLY A 151 7.89 -16.53 22.42
N PRO A 152 9.08 -17.02 22.83
CA PRO A 152 9.69 -16.53 24.06
C PRO A 152 9.92 -15.00 23.95
N PRO A 153 10.22 -14.32 25.06
CA PRO A 153 10.53 -12.90 25.06
C PRO A 153 11.45 -12.47 23.90
N PRO A 154 11.27 -11.26 23.35
CA PRO A 154 10.48 -10.21 23.98
C PRO A 154 9.03 -10.10 23.51
N TYR A 155 8.12 -10.10 24.48
CA TYR A 155 6.69 -9.84 24.26
C TYR A 155 6.43 -8.41 23.79
N PRO A 156 5.41 -8.17 22.95
CA PRO A 156 5.04 -6.83 22.51
C PRO A 156 4.38 -6.01 23.63
N VAL A 157 4.31 -4.71 23.43
CA VAL A 157 3.54 -3.79 24.29
C VAL A 157 2.12 -3.57 23.80
N ILE A 158 1.83 -3.81 22.52
CA ILE A 158 0.47 -3.81 21.99
C ILE A 158 0.25 -5.05 21.12
N CYS A 159 -0.81 -5.79 21.41
CA CYS A 159 -1.18 -7.01 20.69
C CYS A 159 -2.50 -6.83 19.93
N LEU A 160 -2.46 -7.15 18.63
CA LEU A 160 -3.59 -7.26 17.73
C LEU A 160 -3.67 -8.73 17.32
N LYS A 161 -4.55 -9.54 17.94
CA LYS A 161 -4.57 -10.99 17.67
C LYS A 161 -5.94 -11.63 17.43
N GLY A 162 -5.95 -12.56 16.47
CA GLY A 162 -6.98 -13.61 16.36
C GLY A 162 -6.73 -14.76 17.34
N SER A 163 -7.27 -15.94 17.05
CA SER A 163 -6.99 -17.17 17.81
C SER A 163 -5.57 -17.66 17.56
N PHE A 164 -5.09 -18.57 18.42
CA PHE A 164 -3.73 -19.05 18.38
C PHE A 164 -3.52 -20.21 17.37
N SER A 165 -3.44 -19.86 16.08
CA SER A 165 -2.96 -20.75 15.03
C SER A 165 -1.56 -20.33 14.59
N TRP A 166 -0.64 -21.28 14.46
CA TRP A 166 0.72 -21.01 14.00
C TRP A 166 1.34 -22.21 13.29
N ALA A 167 2.50 -22.00 12.65
CA ALA A 167 3.12 -22.99 11.77
C ALA A 167 3.36 -24.37 12.44
N GLY A 168 3.70 -24.44 13.73
CA GLY A 168 3.89 -25.70 14.46
C GLY A 168 2.66 -26.18 15.24
N GLY A 169 1.54 -25.48 15.16
CA GLY A 169 0.29 -25.79 15.88
C GLY A 169 -0.88 -25.12 15.17
N VAL A 170 -1.29 -25.71 14.05
CA VAL A 170 -2.42 -25.21 13.25
C VAL A 170 -3.74 -25.56 13.94
N GLU A 171 -4.70 -24.63 13.97
CA GLU A 171 -6.04 -24.91 14.54
C GLU A 171 -6.95 -25.63 13.55
N ASN A 172 -6.87 -25.26 12.28
CA ASN A 172 -7.66 -25.85 11.20
C ASN A 172 -6.77 -26.03 9.96
N SER A 173 -6.98 -27.13 9.24
CA SER A 173 -6.26 -27.41 7.98
C SER A 173 -7.07 -28.31 7.06
N ALA A 174 -6.83 -28.20 5.76
CA ALA A 174 -7.33 -29.09 4.73
C ALA A 174 -6.31 -29.25 3.61
N ASP A 175 -6.42 -30.34 2.84
CA ASP A 175 -5.65 -30.50 1.62
C ASP A 175 -6.21 -29.57 0.55
N TRP A 176 -5.35 -28.87 -0.17
CA TRP A 176 -5.73 -28.09 -1.34
C TRP A 176 -5.54 -28.98 -2.56
N THR A 177 -6.66 -29.39 -3.17
CA THR A 177 -6.69 -30.51 -4.13
C THR A 177 -6.86 -30.09 -5.59
N ALA A 178 -7.33 -28.87 -5.87
CA ALA A 178 -7.43 -28.33 -7.22
C ALA A 178 -7.46 -26.79 -7.26
N GLY A 179 -7.24 -26.22 -8.45
CA GLY A 179 -7.22 -24.78 -8.67
C GLY A 179 -5.87 -24.16 -8.35
N TYR A 180 -4.78 -24.70 -8.89
CA TYR A 180 -3.40 -24.24 -8.59
C TYR A 180 -2.89 -23.12 -9.51
N TRP A 181 -3.59 -22.86 -10.62
CA TRP A 181 -3.12 -21.96 -11.66
C TRP A 181 -3.02 -20.51 -11.18
N LYS A 182 -1.92 -19.84 -11.56
CA LYS A 182 -1.76 -18.39 -11.34
C LYS A 182 -3.02 -17.63 -11.80
N GLY A 183 -3.50 -16.72 -10.96
CA GLY A 183 -4.68 -15.88 -11.20
C GLY A 183 -6.02 -16.54 -10.87
N THR A 184 -6.09 -17.85 -10.59
CA THR A 184 -7.37 -18.46 -10.19
C THR A 184 -7.83 -17.92 -8.84
N THR A 185 -9.13 -17.67 -8.75
CA THR A 185 -9.81 -17.18 -7.53
C THR A 185 -10.70 -18.25 -6.90
N VAL A 186 -10.77 -19.45 -7.47
CA VAL A 186 -11.49 -20.58 -6.90
C VAL A 186 -10.53 -21.75 -6.72
N ILE A 187 -10.46 -22.26 -5.50
CA ILE A 187 -9.68 -23.44 -5.11
C ILE A 187 -10.59 -24.52 -4.54
N THR A 188 -10.16 -25.78 -4.61
CA THR A 188 -10.88 -26.91 -4.00
C THR A 188 -10.13 -27.39 -2.78
N LEU A 189 -10.79 -27.43 -1.62
CA LEU A 189 -10.26 -28.00 -0.38
C LEU A 189 -10.88 -29.37 -0.12
N SER A 190 -10.17 -30.26 0.60
CA SER A 190 -10.74 -31.54 1.04
C SER A 190 -11.84 -31.36 2.10
N SER A 191 -11.80 -30.25 2.86
CA SER A 191 -12.79 -29.86 3.85
C SER A 191 -12.82 -28.35 4.01
N THR A 192 -14.01 -27.80 4.29
CA THR A 192 -14.22 -26.38 4.65
C THR A 192 -14.75 -26.23 6.07
N ALA A 193 -14.56 -27.24 6.92
CA ALA A 193 -15.02 -27.23 8.31
C ALA A 193 -14.50 -25.98 9.05
N ASN A 194 -15.35 -25.30 9.80
CA ASN A 194 -15.02 -24.08 10.55
C ASN A 194 -14.59 -22.86 9.72
N LEU A 195 -14.55 -22.95 8.39
CA LEU A 195 -14.19 -21.84 7.52
C LEU A 195 -15.40 -20.92 7.29
N ARG A 196 -15.20 -19.61 7.38
CA ARG A 196 -16.24 -18.58 7.24
C ARG A 196 -15.84 -17.54 6.21
N ALA A 197 -16.67 -17.40 5.18
CA ALA A 197 -16.50 -16.37 4.17
C ALA A 197 -16.59 -14.96 4.76
N GLY A 198 -15.70 -14.06 4.32
CA GLY A 198 -15.59 -12.68 4.79
C GLY A 198 -14.89 -12.51 6.14
N GLU A 199 -14.82 -13.55 6.97
CA GLU A 199 -14.23 -13.51 8.31
C GLU A 199 -12.84 -14.15 8.36
N ASN A 200 -12.61 -15.25 7.64
CA ASN A 200 -11.33 -15.94 7.64
C ASN A 200 -10.45 -15.56 6.43
N PHE A 201 -9.16 -15.76 6.61
CA PHE A 201 -8.22 -15.97 5.52
C PHE A 201 -7.71 -17.42 5.57
N LEU A 202 -7.12 -17.88 4.47
CA LEU A 202 -6.35 -19.12 4.38
C LEU A 202 -4.88 -18.79 4.24
N ILE A 203 -4.02 -19.55 4.89
CA ILE A 203 -2.59 -19.60 4.57
C ILE A 203 -2.39 -20.84 3.71
N LEU A 204 -2.04 -20.61 2.44
CA LEU A 204 -1.76 -21.66 1.47
C LEU A 204 -0.27 -21.98 1.54
N ASP A 205 0.08 -23.27 1.58
CA ASP A 205 1.47 -23.74 1.55
C ASP A 205 1.60 -25.05 0.75
N GLN A 206 2.83 -25.38 0.37
CA GLN A 206 3.16 -26.64 -0.30
C GLN A 206 4.55 -27.08 0.14
N VAL A 207 4.85 -28.37 -0.02
CA VAL A 207 6.17 -28.93 0.25
C VAL A 207 7.20 -28.30 -0.69
N ASP A 208 8.37 -28.00 -0.14
CA ASP A 208 9.54 -27.49 -0.85
C ASP A 208 9.98 -28.41 -1.99
N ASP A 209 10.73 -27.83 -2.91
CA ASP A 209 11.33 -28.56 -4.02
C ASP A 209 12.50 -29.43 -3.53
N ALA A 210 12.49 -30.71 -3.92
CA ALA A 210 13.55 -31.65 -3.52
C ALA A 210 14.89 -31.42 -4.26
N ALA A 211 14.86 -30.72 -5.40
CA ALA A 211 16.02 -30.42 -6.21
C ALA A 211 15.82 -29.11 -6.99
N ASP A 212 16.92 -28.44 -7.30
CA ASP A 212 16.92 -27.23 -8.13
C ASP A 212 16.83 -27.61 -9.61
N GLY A 213 15.77 -27.18 -10.28
CA GLY A 213 15.58 -27.34 -11.73
C GLY A 213 16.11 -26.18 -12.57
N GLY A 214 16.67 -25.14 -11.94
CA GLY A 214 17.17 -23.93 -12.60
C GLY A 214 16.14 -22.79 -12.70
N ASP A 215 14.87 -23.02 -12.40
CA ASP A 215 13.84 -21.97 -12.37
C ASP A 215 13.46 -21.60 -10.93
N ILE A 216 12.17 -21.57 -10.61
CA ILE A 216 11.68 -21.33 -9.25
C ILE A 216 12.11 -22.51 -8.39
N TYR A 217 12.81 -22.22 -7.30
CA TYR A 217 13.32 -23.24 -6.38
C TYR A 217 13.03 -22.83 -4.94
N ASN A 218 11.98 -23.38 -4.34
CA ASN A 218 11.66 -23.15 -2.93
C ASN A 218 12.36 -24.21 -2.08
N CYS A 219 13.27 -23.77 -1.21
CA CYS A 219 13.97 -24.67 -0.32
C CYS A 219 14.45 -23.93 0.94
N GLY A 220 14.20 -24.52 2.11
CA GLY A 220 14.67 -24.01 3.41
C GLY A 220 15.61 -24.97 4.15
N VAL A 221 16.27 -25.89 3.45
CA VAL A 221 17.18 -26.89 4.03
C VAL A 221 18.55 -26.26 4.37
N ALA A 222 18.85 -26.22 5.68
CA ALA A 222 20.13 -25.77 6.22
C ALA A 222 21.30 -26.63 5.73
N ASN A 223 22.46 -26.01 5.50
CA ASN A 223 23.66 -26.62 4.90
C ASN A 223 23.38 -27.33 3.55
N GLY A 224 22.31 -26.93 2.85
CA GLY A 224 21.92 -27.48 1.56
C GLY A 224 21.71 -26.36 0.56
N CYS A 225 20.46 -25.91 0.45
CA CYS A 225 20.12 -24.76 -0.39
C CYS A 225 20.38 -23.42 0.31
N VAL A 226 20.30 -23.39 1.64
CA VAL A 226 20.53 -22.21 2.49
C VAL A 226 21.47 -22.58 3.63
N SER A 227 22.12 -21.61 4.26
CA SER A 227 23.16 -21.91 5.27
C SER A 227 22.56 -22.26 6.64
N GLN A 228 21.59 -21.49 7.14
CA GLN A 228 21.04 -21.65 8.50
C GLN A 228 19.63 -22.25 8.52
N GLY A 229 19.01 -22.41 7.35
CA GLY A 229 17.65 -22.92 7.25
C GLY A 229 16.61 -21.80 7.41
N SER A 230 15.42 -22.07 6.91
CA SER A 230 14.32 -21.12 6.97
C SER A 230 13.60 -21.19 8.31
N ASP A 231 13.35 -20.04 8.94
CA ASP A 231 12.59 -19.99 10.19
C ASP A 231 11.08 -19.84 9.88
N GLY A 232 10.24 -20.40 10.75
CA GLY A 232 8.81 -20.08 10.76
C GLY A 232 7.94 -20.74 9.73
N MET A 233 8.53 -21.55 8.87
CA MET A 233 7.82 -22.43 7.96
C MET A 233 7.11 -23.55 8.74
N ARG A 234 6.02 -24.07 8.16
CA ARG A 234 5.41 -25.29 8.67
C ARG A 234 6.26 -26.49 8.24
N THR A 235 6.37 -27.47 9.12
CA THR A 235 6.95 -28.78 8.81
C THR A 235 5.81 -29.81 8.77
N GLY A 236 5.86 -30.74 7.83
CA GLY A 236 4.83 -31.77 7.70
C GLY A 236 5.31 -32.96 6.88
N PRO A 237 4.45 -33.97 6.67
CA PRO A 237 4.76 -35.07 5.77
C PRO A 237 5.20 -34.52 4.40
N GLY A 238 6.39 -34.96 3.94
CA GLY A 238 7.01 -34.49 2.70
C GLY A 238 8.12 -33.45 2.88
N GLY A 239 8.19 -32.74 4.01
CA GLY A 239 9.30 -31.83 4.32
C GLY A 239 8.88 -30.41 4.73
N TYR A 240 9.76 -29.46 4.43
CA TYR A 240 9.57 -28.03 4.68
C TYR A 240 8.54 -27.41 3.74
N ARG A 241 7.87 -26.36 4.18
CA ARG A 241 6.79 -25.67 3.45
C ARG A 241 6.99 -24.15 3.49
N ASN A 242 7.97 -23.65 2.73
CA ASN A 242 8.39 -22.25 2.78
C ASN A 242 7.45 -21.33 2.01
N GLN A 243 7.13 -21.72 0.78
CA GLN A 243 6.26 -20.95 -0.09
C GLN A 243 4.87 -20.80 0.52
N ARG A 244 4.46 -19.55 0.77
CA ARG A 244 3.18 -19.23 1.41
C ARG A 244 2.47 -18.07 0.74
N GLN A 245 1.14 -18.17 0.65
CA GLN A 245 0.28 -17.06 0.26
C GLN A 245 -0.93 -16.99 1.22
N VAL A 246 -1.20 -15.81 1.76
CA VAL A 246 -2.33 -15.57 2.67
C VAL A 246 -3.47 -14.92 1.88
N VAL A 247 -4.59 -15.62 1.73
CA VAL A 247 -5.72 -15.19 0.88
C VAL A 247 -7.01 -15.06 1.69
N LYS A 248 -7.82 -14.04 1.42
CA LYS A 248 -9.14 -13.87 2.07
C LYS A 248 -10.14 -14.84 1.46
N VAL A 249 -10.95 -15.47 2.30
CA VAL A 249 -12.10 -16.26 1.82
C VAL A 249 -13.26 -15.33 1.55
N THR A 250 -13.77 -15.32 0.33
CA THR A 250 -14.89 -14.45 -0.08
C THR A 250 -16.20 -15.20 -0.27
N ALA A 251 -16.16 -16.49 -0.62
CA ALA A 251 -17.34 -17.36 -0.70
C ALA A 251 -16.96 -18.83 -0.52
N ILE A 252 -17.92 -19.65 -0.10
CA ILE A 252 -17.77 -21.11 0.07
C ILE A 252 -18.98 -21.79 -0.57
N ALA A 253 -18.73 -22.76 -1.45
CA ALA A 253 -19.75 -23.58 -2.12
C ALA A 253 -19.33 -25.05 -2.05
N GLY A 254 -19.77 -25.74 -0.99
CA GLY A 254 -19.24 -27.07 -0.67
C GLY A 254 -17.74 -27.00 -0.45
N ASN A 255 -16.98 -27.83 -1.18
CA ASN A 255 -15.51 -27.85 -1.11
C ASN A 255 -14.83 -26.81 -2.00
N GLN A 256 -15.57 -26.04 -2.80
CA GLN A 256 -15.02 -24.94 -3.59
C GLN A 256 -15.01 -23.65 -2.76
N VAL A 257 -13.83 -23.06 -2.62
CA VAL A 257 -13.60 -21.84 -1.86
C VAL A 257 -13.17 -20.74 -2.82
N THR A 258 -13.91 -19.63 -2.82
CA THR A 258 -13.53 -18.42 -3.55
C THR A 258 -12.59 -17.59 -2.67
N ILE A 259 -11.46 -17.19 -3.23
CA ILE A 259 -10.38 -16.48 -2.56
C ILE A 259 -10.10 -15.13 -3.24
N MET A 260 -9.53 -14.21 -2.47
CA MET A 260 -9.00 -12.94 -2.99
C MET A 260 -7.73 -12.55 -2.22
N PRO A 261 -6.65 -12.16 -2.91
CA PRO A 261 -6.47 -12.16 -4.37
C PRO A 261 -6.39 -13.58 -4.93
N GLY A 262 -6.27 -13.70 -6.26
CA GLY A 262 -6.00 -14.98 -6.91
C GLY A 262 -4.58 -15.50 -6.61
N ILE A 263 -4.31 -16.74 -6.98
CA ILE A 263 -3.01 -17.38 -6.77
C ILE A 263 -1.89 -16.62 -7.50
N TYR A 264 -0.80 -16.28 -6.82
CA TYR A 264 0.26 -15.45 -7.39
C TYR A 264 1.34 -16.21 -8.15
N MET A 265 1.83 -17.28 -7.55
CA MET A 265 2.96 -18.03 -8.10
C MET A 265 2.49 -19.12 -9.07
N PRO A 266 3.24 -19.41 -10.15
CA PRO A 266 2.83 -20.39 -11.16
C PRO A 266 3.25 -21.84 -10.85
N ASN A 267 3.96 -22.09 -9.75
CA ASN A 267 4.59 -23.38 -9.44
C ASN A 267 3.81 -24.23 -8.40
N TRP A 268 2.60 -23.83 -8.03
CA TRP A 268 1.72 -24.64 -7.20
C TRP A 268 1.29 -25.90 -7.95
N ARG A 269 1.48 -27.08 -7.35
CA ARG A 269 1.21 -28.36 -8.04
C ARG A 269 0.91 -29.51 -7.08
N ALA A 270 0.05 -30.42 -7.51
CA ALA A 270 -0.39 -31.56 -6.70
C ALA A 270 0.77 -32.43 -6.19
N SER A 271 1.87 -32.56 -6.96
CA SER A 271 3.05 -33.33 -6.56
C SER A 271 3.80 -32.76 -5.35
N GLN A 272 3.47 -31.55 -4.90
CA GLN A 272 4.07 -30.87 -3.74
C GLN A 272 3.11 -30.87 -2.54
N ALA A 273 2.07 -31.72 -2.57
CA ALA A 273 1.07 -31.85 -1.52
C ALA A 273 0.58 -30.50 -0.94
N PRO A 274 -0.03 -29.62 -1.75
CA PRO A 274 -0.50 -28.31 -1.31
C PRO A 274 -1.55 -28.44 -0.19
N GLN A 275 -1.49 -27.55 0.79
CA GLN A 275 -2.45 -27.50 1.90
C GLN A 275 -2.88 -26.06 2.17
N ALA A 276 -4.02 -25.93 2.83
CA ALA A 276 -4.51 -24.68 3.39
C ALA A 276 -4.69 -24.85 4.91
N TRP A 277 -4.35 -23.83 5.68
CA TRP A 277 -4.59 -23.79 7.13
C TRP A 277 -5.00 -22.39 7.57
N TRP A 278 -5.73 -22.32 8.68
CA TRP A 278 -6.32 -21.05 9.14
C TRP A 278 -6.62 -21.02 10.64
N PRO A 279 -6.59 -19.82 11.24
CA PRO A 279 -7.04 -19.62 12.61
C PRO A 279 -8.57 -19.74 12.73
N THR A 280 -9.02 -20.19 13.90
CA THR A 280 -10.45 -20.22 14.26
C THR A 280 -11.10 -18.84 14.23
N THR A 281 -10.39 -17.81 14.71
CA THR A 281 -10.82 -16.41 14.68
C THR A 281 -9.70 -15.52 14.13
N VAL A 282 -10.08 -14.50 13.36
CA VAL A 282 -9.16 -13.51 12.78
C VAL A 282 -9.46 -12.15 13.39
N LEU A 283 -8.43 -11.43 13.84
CA LEU A 283 -8.60 -10.02 14.19
C LEU A 283 -8.71 -9.20 12.91
N ARG A 284 -9.70 -8.33 12.83
CA ARG A 284 -9.93 -7.53 11.62
C ARG A 284 -10.25 -6.08 11.91
N ARG A 285 -9.77 -5.19 11.06
CA ARG A 285 -10.10 -3.76 11.07
C ARG A 285 -9.87 -3.06 12.41
N ALA A 286 -8.80 -3.44 13.10
CA ALA A 286 -8.31 -2.75 14.28
C ALA A 286 -7.24 -1.72 13.89
N GLY A 287 -7.22 -0.57 14.56
CA GLY A 287 -6.36 0.55 14.21
C GLY A 287 -5.60 1.14 15.39
N LEU A 288 -4.35 1.52 15.15
CA LEU A 288 -3.55 2.37 16.05
C LEU A 288 -3.25 3.69 15.37
N GLU A 289 -3.60 4.80 16.03
CA GLU A 289 -3.53 6.13 15.41
C GLU A 289 -2.95 7.20 16.32
N ASN A 290 -2.11 8.07 15.77
CA ASN A 290 -1.81 9.40 16.33
C ASN A 290 -1.27 9.40 17.77
N MET A 291 -0.24 8.61 18.05
CA MET A 291 0.39 8.55 19.38
C MET A 291 1.87 8.18 19.30
N THR A 292 2.64 8.52 20.34
CA THR A 292 3.95 7.93 20.58
C THR A 292 3.81 6.66 21.40
N ILE A 293 4.49 5.59 20.99
CA ILE A 293 4.67 4.35 21.74
C ILE A 293 6.13 4.23 22.11
N GLN A 294 6.41 4.14 23.40
CA GLN A 294 7.73 3.83 23.94
C GLN A 294 7.65 2.50 24.69
N PRO A 295 8.08 1.40 24.06
CA PRO A 295 8.12 0.09 24.72
C PRO A 295 9.05 0.10 25.94
N VAL A 296 8.82 -0.84 26.86
CA VAL A 296 9.80 -1.17 27.90
C VAL A 296 11.09 -1.69 27.25
N ASP A 297 12.24 -1.40 27.85
CA ASP A 297 13.54 -1.85 27.35
C ASP A 297 13.55 -3.37 27.10
N GLY A 298 14.06 -3.75 25.93
CA GLY A 298 14.03 -5.14 25.48
C GLY A 298 12.67 -5.63 25.01
N GLY A 299 11.55 -4.94 25.27
CA GLY A 299 10.20 -5.31 24.82
C GLY A 299 9.99 -5.19 23.30
N GLY A 300 9.14 -6.04 22.74
CA GLY A 300 8.63 -5.87 21.37
C GLY A 300 7.74 -4.64 21.27
N GLY A 301 7.58 -4.09 20.07
CA GLY A 301 6.66 -2.99 19.80
C GLY A 301 5.21 -3.48 19.69
N ILE A 302 4.71 -3.47 18.47
CA ILE A 302 3.32 -3.79 18.11
C ILE A 302 3.33 -5.12 17.36
N ASN A 303 2.47 -6.07 17.74
CA ASN A 303 2.34 -7.33 17.01
C ASN A 303 0.91 -7.50 16.49
N LEU A 304 0.80 -7.72 15.18
CA LEU A 304 -0.40 -8.18 14.51
C LEU A 304 -0.24 -9.67 14.23
N GLN A 305 -1.07 -10.51 14.86
CA GLN A 305 -1.04 -11.95 14.71
C GLN A 305 -2.39 -12.49 14.26
N ASN A 306 -2.42 -13.33 13.22
CA ASN A 306 -3.67 -13.86 12.68
C ASN A 306 -4.70 -12.74 12.45
N ALA A 307 -4.23 -11.68 11.81
CA ALA A 307 -4.94 -10.43 11.64
C ALA A 307 -4.99 -10.00 10.18
N MET A 308 -6.08 -9.34 9.79
CA MET A 308 -6.22 -8.78 8.44
C MET A 308 -6.84 -7.39 8.46
N GLU A 309 -6.52 -6.58 7.45
CA GLU A 309 -7.15 -5.28 7.22
C GLU A 309 -7.01 -4.33 8.42
N CYS A 310 -5.92 -4.46 9.20
CA CYS A 310 -5.58 -3.60 10.34
C CYS A 310 -4.60 -2.51 9.91
N TRP A 311 -4.46 -1.45 10.72
CA TRP A 311 -3.58 -0.34 10.38
C TRP A 311 -2.83 0.27 11.56
N ILE A 312 -1.69 0.85 11.23
CA ILE A 312 -0.90 1.71 12.12
C ILE A 312 -0.57 2.97 11.34
N THR A 313 -1.08 4.12 11.78
CA THR A 313 -0.83 5.38 11.07
C THR A 313 -0.67 6.57 12.00
N GLY A 314 0.22 7.49 11.64
CA GLY A 314 0.55 8.63 12.48
C GLY A 314 1.13 8.24 13.83
N VAL A 315 1.74 7.07 13.94
CA VAL A 315 2.37 6.56 15.16
C VAL A 315 3.86 6.85 15.11
N ARG A 316 4.40 7.28 16.25
CA ARG A 316 5.84 7.31 16.49
C ARG A 316 6.20 6.18 17.44
N SER A 317 7.09 5.27 17.06
CA SER A 317 7.59 4.23 17.98
C SER A 317 9.06 4.49 18.27
N VAL A 318 9.38 4.72 19.55
CA VAL A 318 10.73 5.12 19.98
C VAL A 318 11.29 4.08 20.93
N LYS A 319 12.40 3.46 20.53
CA LYS A 319 13.18 2.55 21.36
C LYS A 319 14.56 3.16 21.59
N VAL A 320 14.72 3.78 22.74
CA VAL A 320 16.02 4.30 23.17
C VAL A 320 16.73 3.21 23.96
N ALA A 321 17.55 2.40 23.29
CA ALA A 321 18.44 1.49 24.02
C ALA A 321 19.41 2.31 24.89
N PRO A 322 19.70 1.93 26.14
CA PRO A 322 20.79 2.56 26.88
C PRO A 322 22.13 2.30 26.16
N PRO A 323 23.12 3.20 26.27
CA PRO A 323 24.45 2.95 25.73
C PRO A 323 25.06 1.70 26.39
N GLY A 324 25.23 0.61 25.64
CA GLY A 324 26.01 -0.57 26.07
C GLY A 324 25.26 -1.88 26.36
N GLY A 325 24.06 -2.14 25.85
CA GLY A 325 23.41 -3.46 25.96
C GLY A 325 22.27 -3.69 24.96
N PRO A 326 21.75 -4.93 24.82
CA PRO A 326 20.79 -5.34 23.77
C PRO A 326 19.35 -4.84 24.07
N GLY A 327 19.19 -3.55 24.32
CA GLY A 327 17.98 -2.92 24.87
C GLY A 327 16.93 -2.50 23.85
N GLY A 328 16.94 -3.00 22.62
CA GLY A 328 16.04 -2.52 21.54
C GLY A 328 14.83 -3.41 21.23
N GLY A 329 14.65 -4.54 21.91
CA GLY A 329 13.62 -5.53 21.57
C GLY A 329 13.66 -6.01 20.12
N ARG A 330 12.74 -6.90 19.72
CA ARG A 330 12.80 -7.53 18.39
C ARG A 330 12.45 -6.57 17.26
N ASN A 331 11.18 -6.14 17.19
CA ASN A 331 10.65 -5.33 16.09
C ASN A 331 9.86 -4.12 16.60
N HIS A 332 9.70 -3.07 15.80
CA HIS A 332 8.68 -2.06 16.06
C HIS A 332 7.29 -2.56 15.69
N VAL A 333 7.16 -3.22 14.54
CA VAL A 333 5.91 -3.86 14.09
C VAL A 333 6.23 -5.28 13.63
N TRP A 334 5.47 -6.26 14.13
CA TRP A 334 5.59 -7.64 13.71
C TRP A 334 4.27 -8.13 13.11
N LEU A 335 4.29 -8.49 11.84
CA LEU A 335 3.17 -8.99 11.05
C LEU A 335 3.27 -10.53 10.98
N THR A 336 2.60 -11.25 11.86
CA THR A 336 2.66 -12.71 11.96
C THR A 336 1.38 -13.38 11.42
N MET A 337 1.48 -14.05 10.27
CA MET A 337 0.34 -14.71 9.61
C MET A 337 -0.80 -13.73 9.33
N THR A 338 -0.50 -12.70 8.52
CA THR A 338 -1.42 -11.58 8.30
C THR A 338 -1.65 -11.27 6.83
N ARG A 339 -2.70 -10.52 6.53
CA ARG A 339 -2.88 -9.97 5.18
C ARG A 339 -3.57 -8.63 5.11
N GLY A 340 -3.28 -7.85 4.05
CA GLY A 340 -4.04 -6.65 3.74
C GLY A 340 -3.94 -5.54 4.80
N ASN A 341 -2.85 -5.50 5.58
CA ASN A 341 -2.67 -4.45 6.60
C ASN A 341 -2.00 -3.21 5.99
N GLU A 342 -2.24 -2.05 6.58
CA GLU A 342 -1.66 -0.78 6.12
C GLU A 342 -0.83 -0.11 7.23
N ILE A 343 0.49 -0.10 7.07
CA ILE A 343 1.42 0.58 7.98
C ILE A 343 1.91 1.84 7.28
N ARG A 344 1.29 2.98 7.59
CA ARG A 344 1.44 4.19 6.79
C ARG A 344 1.76 5.44 7.61
N SER A 345 2.73 6.23 7.15
CA SER A 345 3.01 7.56 7.73
C SER A 345 3.33 7.46 9.21
N ASN A 346 4.35 6.67 9.54
CA ASN A 346 4.86 6.45 10.89
C ASN A 346 6.33 6.84 11.00
N TYR A 347 6.81 7.00 12.22
CA TYR A 347 8.23 7.22 12.51
C TYR A 347 8.74 6.19 13.51
N PHE A 348 9.70 5.37 13.09
CA PHE A 348 10.34 4.33 13.87
C PHE A 348 11.77 4.76 14.20
N TYR A 349 12.08 4.85 15.49
CA TYR A 349 13.41 5.19 15.97
C TYR A 349 13.99 4.09 16.85
N GLY A 350 15.20 3.66 16.51
CA GLY A 350 16.06 2.85 17.38
C GLY A 350 15.74 1.36 17.36
N SER A 351 16.76 0.51 17.36
CA SER A 351 16.62 -0.92 17.64
C SER A 351 17.86 -1.47 18.36
N GLY A 352 17.93 -2.79 18.55
CA GLY A 352 19.02 -3.42 19.33
C GLY A 352 20.40 -3.37 18.67
N GLY A 353 20.50 -2.96 17.39
CA GLY A 353 21.78 -2.80 16.71
C GLY A 353 22.49 -4.11 16.35
N GLN A 354 21.77 -5.23 16.33
CA GLN A 354 22.28 -6.59 16.10
C GLN A 354 21.21 -7.45 15.40
N SER A 355 21.45 -8.77 15.27
CA SER A 355 20.44 -9.71 14.77
C SER A 355 19.11 -9.57 15.51
N GLN A 356 18.00 -9.80 14.81
CA GLN A 356 16.64 -9.74 15.37
C GLN A 356 16.27 -8.34 15.91
N SER A 357 16.68 -7.27 15.23
CA SER A 357 16.45 -5.86 15.63
C SER A 357 15.78 -5.02 14.52
N TYR A 358 14.52 -5.29 14.18
CA TYR A 358 13.91 -4.81 12.94
C TYR A 358 12.93 -3.64 13.12
N GLY A 359 12.67 -2.94 12.02
CA GLY A 359 11.58 -1.96 11.93
C GLY A 359 10.25 -2.69 11.82
N ILE A 360 9.92 -3.10 10.60
CA ILE A 360 8.72 -3.92 10.31
C ILE A 360 9.19 -5.29 9.82
N GLU A 361 8.68 -6.35 10.47
CA GLU A 361 8.98 -7.76 10.14
C GLU A 361 7.71 -8.50 9.68
N TRP A 362 7.83 -9.30 8.62
CA TRP A 362 6.77 -10.20 8.12
C TRP A 362 7.07 -11.65 8.44
N TYR A 363 6.05 -12.41 8.85
CA TYR A 363 6.25 -13.79 9.30
C TYR A 363 4.99 -14.70 9.36
N PRO A 364 4.53 -15.28 8.24
CA PRO A 364 4.50 -14.71 6.91
C PRO A 364 3.43 -13.61 6.80
N GLY A 365 3.39 -12.88 5.68
CA GLY A 365 2.28 -12.00 5.33
C GLY A 365 1.98 -11.98 3.83
N SER A 366 0.81 -11.49 3.45
CA SER A 366 0.51 -11.19 2.03
C SER A 366 -0.29 -9.91 1.87
N ASP A 367 -0.12 -9.24 0.75
CA ASP A 367 -0.86 -8.02 0.39
C ASP A 367 -0.77 -6.91 1.46
N ASN A 368 0.28 -6.84 2.29
CA ASN A 368 0.43 -5.72 3.21
C ASN A 368 0.99 -4.51 2.47
N LEU A 369 0.52 -3.33 2.85
CA LEU A 369 0.99 -2.05 2.33
C LEU A 369 1.79 -1.32 3.43
N VAL A 370 3.07 -1.11 3.18
CA VAL A 370 3.96 -0.35 4.05
C VAL A 370 4.44 0.87 3.29
N GLU A 371 3.89 2.04 3.64
CA GLU A 371 4.19 3.24 2.86
C GLU A 371 4.39 4.53 3.65
N ASN A 372 5.22 5.42 3.09
CA ASN A 372 5.49 6.75 3.64
C ASN A 372 6.00 6.72 5.09
N ASN A 373 6.70 5.67 5.52
CA ASN A 373 7.27 5.58 6.86
C ASN A 373 8.71 6.11 6.91
N ILE A 374 9.12 6.57 8.08
CA ILE A 374 10.48 7.01 8.39
C ILE A 374 11.10 6.00 9.35
N PHE A 375 12.28 5.49 9.01
CA PHE A 375 13.11 4.65 9.85
C PHE A 375 14.42 5.36 10.14
N GLN A 376 14.77 5.50 11.42
CA GLN A 376 16.03 6.09 11.84
C GLN A 376 16.66 5.23 12.92
N HIS A 377 17.96 4.93 12.82
CA HIS A 377 18.65 4.18 13.87
C HIS A 377 18.10 2.76 14.05
N VAL A 378 17.56 2.17 12.97
CA VAL A 378 16.96 0.83 12.95
C VAL A 378 17.84 -0.11 12.15
N THR A 379 18.21 -1.26 12.70
CA THR A 379 19.10 -2.23 12.04
C THR A 379 18.62 -2.69 10.69
N SER A 380 17.42 -3.29 10.59
CA SER A 380 16.82 -3.61 9.29
C SER A 380 15.44 -2.95 9.23
N PRO A 381 15.30 -1.81 8.53
CA PRO A 381 14.06 -1.04 8.48
C PRO A 381 12.86 -1.88 8.03
N MET A 382 13.01 -2.60 6.93
CA MET A 382 11.97 -3.46 6.37
C MET A 382 12.54 -4.85 6.10
N LEU A 383 12.08 -5.85 6.85
CA LEU A 383 12.53 -7.23 6.71
C LEU A 383 11.36 -8.15 6.40
N VAL A 384 11.37 -8.69 5.19
CA VAL A 384 10.35 -9.67 4.80
C VAL A 384 10.92 -11.06 5.08
N GLY A 385 10.40 -11.68 6.15
CA GLY A 385 10.77 -13.05 6.52
C GLY A 385 10.04 -14.09 5.68
N THR A 386 8.80 -13.80 5.27
CA THR A 386 8.11 -14.50 4.17
C THR A 386 6.93 -13.64 3.73
N GLY A 387 6.93 -13.19 2.48
CA GLY A 387 5.92 -12.27 1.96
C GLY A 387 5.43 -12.65 0.57
N SER A 388 4.15 -12.42 0.28
CA SER A 388 3.68 -12.48 -1.11
C SER A 388 2.67 -11.40 -1.48
N GLY A 389 2.94 -10.70 -2.58
CA GLY A 389 2.12 -9.59 -3.04
C GLY A 389 2.17 -8.33 -2.16
N ASP A 390 3.09 -8.27 -1.19
CA ASP A 390 3.28 -7.08 -0.35
C ASP A 390 3.82 -5.90 -1.18
N VAL A 391 3.44 -4.69 -0.78
CA VAL A 391 3.93 -3.43 -1.36
C VAL A 391 4.62 -2.61 -0.28
N LEU A 392 5.89 -2.29 -0.51
CA LEU A 392 6.70 -1.46 0.37
C LEU A 392 7.10 -0.22 -0.43
N ALA A 393 6.41 0.90 -0.21
CA ALA A 393 6.50 2.05 -1.09
C ALA A 393 6.76 3.38 -0.39
N TYR A 394 7.64 4.21 -0.95
CA TYR A 394 7.87 5.58 -0.50
C TYR A 394 8.34 5.69 0.95
N ASN A 395 9.02 4.67 1.48
CA ASN A 395 9.61 4.71 2.81
C ASN A 395 11.00 5.34 2.76
N PHE A 396 11.40 5.98 3.85
CA PHE A 396 12.71 6.59 4.01
C PHE A 396 13.46 5.90 5.16
N SER A 397 14.70 5.44 4.91
CA SER A 397 15.60 4.96 5.97
C SER A 397 16.92 5.74 6.01
N ILE A 398 17.46 5.91 7.21
CA ILE A 398 18.72 6.61 7.45
C ILE A 398 19.35 6.13 8.75
N ASP A 399 20.68 6.12 8.80
CA ASP A 399 21.43 5.73 10.01
C ASP A 399 21.04 4.32 10.45
N ASP A 400 21.07 3.35 9.54
CA ASP A 400 20.64 1.98 9.85
C ASP A 400 21.69 1.31 10.77
N LEU A 401 21.34 1.18 12.06
CA LEU A 401 22.27 0.81 13.14
C LEU A 401 22.66 -0.68 13.08
N TYR A 402 23.96 -0.97 12.92
CA TYR A 402 24.49 -2.31 13.14
C TYR A 402 25.89 -2.25 13.74
N THR A 403 26.08 -2.96 14.85
CA THR A 403 27.30 -2.95 15.67
C THR A 403 28.14 -4.23 15.62
N PRO A 404 27.59 -5.43 15.31
CA PRO A 404 28.42 -6.63 15.16
C PRO A 404 29.57 -6.43 14.16
N GLY A 405 30.67 -7.13 14.40
CA GLY A 405 31.87 -7.02 13.56
C GLY A 405 32.56 -5.65 13.61
N GLY A 406 32.33 -4.86 14.65
CA GLY A 406 32.91 -3.51 14.79
C GLY A 406 32.14 -2.42 14.04
N GLY A 407 30.94 -2.73 13.54
CA GLY A 407 30.03 -1.77 12.92
C GLY A 407 30.36 -1.38 11.48
N GLY A 408 31.29 -2.09 10.82
CA GLY A 408 31.66 -1.86 9.42
C GLY A 408 30.66 -2.42 8.39
N TRP A 409 29.67 -3.21 8.82
CA TRP A 409 28.68 -3.82 7.92
C TRP A 409 27.50 -2.88 7.66
N MET A 410 27.16 -2.66 6.39
CA MET A 410 25.97 -1.91 5.98
C MET A 410 24.74 -2.82 6.05
N GLN A 411 23.70 -2.35 6.72
CA GLN A 411 22.38 -2.98 6.60
C GLN A 411 21.58 -2.32 5.47
N PRO A 412 20.91 -3.10 4.63
CA PRO A 412 20.06 -2.54 3.58
C PRO A 412 18.75 -2.01 4.16
N THR A 413 18.12 -1.08 3.45
CA THR A 413 16.76 -0.59 3.74
C THR A 413 15.74 -1.72 3.68
N TYR A 414 15.93 -2.65 2.74
CA TYR A 414 15.13 -3.87 2.61
C TYR A 414 16.00 -5.12 2.69
N ALA A 415 15.55 -6.09 3.48
CA ALA A 415 16.10 -7.43 3.52
C ALA A 415 15.02 -8.48 3.23
N GLY A 416 15.19 -9.27 2.17
CA GLY A 416 14.51 -10.56 2.01
C GLY A 416 15.31 -11.61 2.78
N HIS A 417 14.67 -12.28 3.71
CA HIS A 417 15.36 -13.08 4.73
C HIS A 417 15.02 -14.57 4.63
N ASN A 418 13.78 -14.99 4.90
CA ASN A 418 13.42 -16.41 4.84
C ASN A 418 12.76 -16.81 3.52
N GLY A 419 12.62 -18.12 3.32
CA GLY A 419 12.21 -18.68 2.04
C GLY A 419 10.76 -18.42 1.69
N GLY A 420 10.51 -18.26 0.40
CA GLY A 420 9.15 -18.17 -0.15
C GLY A 420 8.66 -16.75 -0.43
N ASP A 421 9.56 -15.75 -0.38
CA ASP A 421 9.23 -14.40 -0.82
C ASP A 421 8.93 -14.38 -2.32
N ALA A 422 7.77 -13.83 -2.67
CA ALA A 422 7.28 -13.85 -4.04
C ALA A 422 6.46 -12.61 -4.38
N MET A 423 6.68 -12.03 -5.57
CA MET A 423 5.83 -10.95 -6.09
C MET A 423 5.72 -9.74 -5.14
N VAL A 424 6.79 -9.44 -4.39
CA VAL A 424 6.85 -8.23 -3.54
C VAL A 424 7.27 -7.04 -4.40
N LEU A 425 6.59 -5.90 -4.23
CA LEU A 425 6.92 -4.65 -4.91
C LEU A 425 7.57 -3.67 -3.94
N LEU A 426 8.78 -3.23 -4.27
CA LEU A 426 9.46 -2.12 -3.64
C LEU A 426 9.45 -0.92 -4.57
N GLU A 427 8.73 0.13 -4.20
CA GLU A 427 8.53 1.28 -5.07
C GLU A 427 8.89 2.61 -4.42
N GLY A 428 9.71 3.43 -5.08
CA GLY A 428 9.85 4.83 -4.66
C GLY A 428 10.51 5.05 -3.30
N ASN A 429 11.17 4.04 -2.72
CA ASN A 429 11.84 4.15 -1.43
C ASN A 429 13.14 4.96 -1.56
N ASP A 430 13.55 5.61 -0.47
CA ASP A 430 14.79 6.41 -0.38
C ASP A 430 15.63 5.88 0.79
N GLY A 431 16.82 5.33 0.55
CA GLY A 431 17.60 4.68 1.60
C GLY A 431 18.94 4.08 1.15
N LEU A 432 19.46 3.12 1.91
CA LEU A 432 20.81 2.57 1.73
C LEU A 432 20.92 1.52 0.62
N GLY A 433 19.90 0.68 0.42
CA GLY A 433 19.97 -0.40 -0.56
C GLY A 433 19.02 -1.55 -0.28
N VAL A 434 19.20 -2.64 -1.01
CA VAL A 434 18.40 -3.88 -0.87
C VAL A 434 19.31 -5.09 -0.80
N GLY A 435 18.94 -6.05 0.04
CA GLY A 435 19.58 -7.35 0.13
C GLY A 435 18.55 -8.46 0.09
N THR A 436 18.88 -9.57 -0.57
CA THR A 436 18.18 -10.85 -0.40
C THR A 436 19.22 -11.90 -0.11
N ASP A 437 19.18 -12.44 1.11
CA ASP A 437 20.17 -13.41 1.54
C ASP A 437 19.82 -14.83 1.09
N ASN A 438 20.78 -15.74 1.17
CA ASN A 438 20.49 -17.18 1.10
C ASN A 438 20.85 -17.88 2.42
N ILE A 439 20.79 -17.13 3.52
CA ILE A 439 21.04 -17.62 4.87
C ILE A 439 19.81 -18.39 5.33
N HIS A 440 18.62 -17.81 5.13
CA HIS A 440 17.36 -18.42 5.55
C HIS A 440 16.41 -18.77 4.40
N GLY A 441 16.59 -18.22 3.20
CA GLY A 441 15.57 -18.35 2.16
C GLY A 441 16.03 -18.38 0.72
N THR A 442 15.08 -18.72 -0.15
CA THR A 442 15.12 -18.43 -1.58
C THR A 442 14.00 -17.45 -1.92
N HIS A 443 14.23 -16.60 -2.92
CA HIS A 443 13.39 -15.43 -3.23
C HIS A 443 13.12 -15.33 -4.72
N HIS A 444 11.88 -15.01 -5.13
CA HIS A 444 11.50 -15.03 -6.55
C HIS A 444 10.62 -13.84 -6.95
N PHE A 445 10.81 -13.31 -8.16
CA PHE A 445 9.93 -12.29 -8.75
C PHE A 445 9.73 -11.01 -7.91
N LEU A 446 10.74 -10.60 -7.14
CA LEU A 446 10.71 -9.30 -6.48
C LEU A 446 10.88 -8.20 -7.53
N THR A 447 10.15 -7.10 -7.36
CA THR A 447 10.20 -5.94 -8.27
C THR A 447 10.66 -4.71 -7.52
N PHE A 448 11.79 -4.14 -7.92
CA PHE A 448 12.32 -2.87 -7.44
C PHE A 448 12.05 -1.79 -8.50
N PHE A 449 11.13 -0.89 -8.21
CA PHE A 449 10.67 0.15 -9.14
C PHE A 449 10.92 1.56 -8.61
N ARG A 450 11.62 2.41 -9.37
CA ARG A 450 11.80 3.84 -9.03
C ARG A 450 12.34 4.12 -7.60
N ASN A 451 13.18 3.27 -7.05
CA ASN A 451 13.81 3.51 -5.76
C ASN A 451 15.07 4.38 -5.90
N HIS A 452 15.40 5.14 -4.87
CA HIS A 452 16.63 5.89 -4.72
C HIS A 452 17.48 5.25 -3.63
N PHE A 453 18.53 4.52 -4.04
CA PHE A 453 19.41 3.84 -3.11
C PHE A 453 20.84 4.33 -3.27
N TYR A 454 21.44 4.75 -2.16
CA TYR A 454 22.68 5.51 -2.18
C TYR A 454 23.79 4.95 -1.26
N GLY A 455 23.54 3.87 -0.51
CA GLY A 455 24.53 3.24 0.35
C GLY A 455 25.07 4.10 1.50
N ASP A 456 25.85 3.45 2.37
CA ASP A 456 26.53 4.11 3.49
C ASP A 456 28.06 4.08 3.28
N PRO A 457 28.69 5.22 2.96
CA PRO A 457 30.14 5.29 2.72
C PRO A 457 30.96 5.15 4.00
N ASN A 458 30.32 5.12 5.18
CA ASN A 458 31.01 4.87 6.45
C ASN A 458 31.15 3.38 6.77
N LYS A 459 30.63 2.51 5.89
CA LYS A 459 30.70 1.06 6.00
C LYS A 459 31.72 0.51 5.01
N THR A 460 32.24 -0.68 5.30
CA THR A 460 33.33 -1.32 4.53
C THR A 460 32.98 -2.73 4.06
N ALA A 461 31.78 -3.23 4.39
CA ALA A 461 31.32 -4.55 4.03
C ALA A 461 29.80 -4.55 3.80
N ASN A 462 29.34 -5.42 2.91
CA ASN A 462 27.96 -5.53 2.46
C ASN A 462 27.41 -4.24 1.87
N THR A 463 28.26 -3.46 1.21
CA THR A 463 27.93 -2.11 0.74
C THR A 463 27.42 -2.05 -0.69
N ALA A 464 27.29 -3.19 -1.37
CA ALA A 464 26.58 -3.32 -2.65
C ALA A 464 25.16 -2.71 -2.56
N ILE A 465 24.74 -1.96 -3.59
CA ILE A 465 23.41 -1.30 -3.56
C ILE A 465 22.28 -2.32 -3.70
N LEU A 466 22.39 -3.22 -4.68
CA LEU A 466 21.51 -4.37 -4.84
C LEU A 466 22.34 -5.63 -4.64
N HIS A 467 22.27 -6.17 -3.43
CA HIS A 467 23.01 -7.37 -3.06
C HIS A 467 22.10 -8.59 -3.12
N LEU A 468 22.10 -9.28 -4.25
CA LEU A 468 21.19 -10.39 -4.53
C LEU A 468 21.95 -11.71 -4.47
N TRP A 469 21.82 -12.43 -3.36
CA TRP A 469 22.58 -13.66 -3.13
C TRP A 469 21.99 -14.78 -3.98
N ARG A 470 22.67 -15.93 -4.02
CA ARG A 470 22.20 -17.10 -4.79
C ARG A 470 20.71 -17.40 -4.53
N TYR A 471 20.03 -17.90 -5.56
CA TYR A 471 18.59 -18.19 -5.53
C TYR A 471 17.66 -16.97 -5.42
N SER A 472 18.18 -15.76 -5.64
CA SER A 472 17.38 -14.57 -5.87
C SER A 472 17.07 -14.45 -7.37
N ARG A 473 16.01 -15.14 -7.85
CA ARG A 473 15.78 -15.36 -9.29
C ARG A 473 14.56 -14.60 -9.82
N PHE A 474 14.61 -14.25 -11.09
CA PHE A 474 13.55 -13.57 -11.84
C PHE A 474 13.17 -12.19 -11.30
N PHE A 475 14.13 -11.48 -10.69
CA PHE A 475 13.90 -10.15 -10.14
C PHE A 475 13.76 -9.11 -11.26
N ASN A 476 12.93 -8.09 -11.02
CA ASN A 476 12.73 -6.99 -11.93
C ASN A 476 13.26 -5.71 -11.28
N ILE A 477 14.26 -5.07 -11.89
CA ILE A 477 14.89 -3.85 -11.37
C ILE A 477 14.70 -2.76 -12.42
N VAL A 478 13.72 -1.88 -12.21
CA VAL A 478 13.24 -0.97 -13.26
C VAL A 478 13.17 0.48 -12.77
N GLY A 479 13.79 1.39 -13.51
CA GLY A 479 13.66 2.84 -13.31
C GLY A 479 14.25 3.39 -12.00
N ASN A 480 15.14 2.66 -11.33
CA ASN A 480 15.76 3.09 -10.07
C ASN A 480 16.88 4.12 -10.31
N VAL A 481 17.25 4.85 -9.26
CA VAL A 481 18.38 5.79 -9.23
C VAL A 481 19.35 5.31 -8.15
N LEU A 482 20.53 4.84 -8.56
CA LEU A 482 21.37 3.95 -7.74
C LEU A 482 22.79 4.48 -7.55
N GLY A 483 23.34 4.21 -6.37
CA GLY A 483 24.72 4.50 -6.01
C GLY A 483 24.91 5.89 -5.41
N ARG A 484 26.07 6.10 -4.83
CA ARG A 484 26.58 7.40 -4.36
C ARG A 484 27.69 7.89 -5.28
N PRO A 485 27.60 9.13 -5.81
CA PRO A 485 28.63 9.73 -6.64
C PRO A 485 29.98 9.75 -5.91
N GLY A 486 31.03 9.26 -6.57
CA GLY A 486 32.39 9.24 -6.05
C GLY A 486 32.70 8.13 -5.02
N TYR A 487 31.75 7.24 -4.72
CA TYR A 487 31.97 6.06 -3.87
C TYR A 487 31.94 4.76 -4.66
N TYR A 488 30.84 4.49 -5.38
CA TYR A 488 30.73 3.27 -6.18
C TYR A 488 31.56 3.37 -7.46
N THR A 489 32.31 2.31 -7.74
CA THR A 489 33.22 2.23 -8.90
C THR A 489 32.93 1.04 -9.80
N THR A 490 32.18 0.06 -9.32
CA THR A 490 31.88 -1.17 -10.04
C THR A 490 30.41 -1.20 -10.44
N TYR A 491 30.13 -1.42 -11.72
CA TYR A 491 28.74 -1.50 -12.19
C TYR A 491 28.08 -2.80 -11.74
N GLU A 492 28.78 -3.93 -11.91
CA GLU A 492 28.25 -5.25 -11.63
C GLU A 492 29.38 -6.21 -11.22
N THR A 493 29.07 -7.09 -10.27
CA THR A 493 29.80 -8.31 -9.99
C THR A 493 28.91 -9.54 -10.15
N ASN A 494 29.53 -10.69 -10.41
CA ASN A 494 28.84 -11.96 -10.60
C ASN A 494 29.54 -13.06 -9.82
N LEU A 495 28.79 -13.75 -8.97
CA LEU A 495 29.27 -14.75 -8.01
C LEU A 495 30.30 -14.22 -7.00
N SER A 496 30.39 -12.90 -6.87
CA SER A 496 31.24 -12.17 -5.93
C SER A 496 30.67 -10.77 -5.66
N THR A 497 31.28 -10.04 -4.73
CA THR A 497 31.09 -8.62 -4.45
C THR A 497 32.45 -8.01 -4.19
N ASP A 498 32.64 -6.74 -4.54
CA ASP A 498 33.80 -5.95 -4.14
C ASP A 498 33.43 -4.84 -3.15
N ASP A 499 32.19 -4.88 -2.64
CA ASP A 499 31.62 -3.92 -1.70
C ASP A 499 31.51 -2.48 -2.25
N VAL A 500 31.85 -2.23 -3.51
CA VAL A 500 31.68 -0.94 -4.21
C VAL A 500 30.94 -1.10 -5.54
N ASP A 501 30.14 -2.16 -5.62
CA ASP A 501 29.31 -2.51 -6.76
C ASP A 501 27.86 -1.97 -6.67
N ILE A 502 27.28 -1.61 -7.82
CA ILE A 502 25.85 -1.25 -7.91
C ILE A 502 25.00 -2.52 -7.83
N TYR A 503 25.40 -3.57 -8.54
CA TYR A 503 24.73 -4.86 -8.54
C TYR A 503 25.72 -5.99 -8.20
N SER A 504 25.39 -6.78 -7.18
CA SER A 504 26.07 -8.04 -6.87
C SER A 504 25.07 -9.19 -7.01
N PHE A 505 25.43 -10.19 -7.81
CA PHE A 505 24.55 -11.32 -8.13
C PHE A 505 25.15 -12.66 -7.75
N GLY A 506 24.33 -13.50 -7.11
CA GLY A 506 24.47 -14.95 -7.11
C GLY A 506 25.60 -15.49 -6.25
N GLN A 507 26.29 -14.64 -5.49
CA GLN A 507 27.26 -15.13 -4.53
C GLN A 507 26.58 -15.91 -3.39
N PRO A 508 27.22 -16.94 -2.85
CA PRO A 508 26.68 -17.74 -1.77
C PRO A 508 27.02 -17.15 -0.40
N ASP A 509 26.16 -17.42 0.57
CA ASP A 509 26.62 -17.49 1.95
C ASP A 509 27.63 -18.62 2.15
N SER A 510 28.53 -18.43 3.11
CA SER A 510 29.72 -19.25 3.32
C SER A 510 29.50 -20.76 3.10
N GLY A 511 30.42 -21.40 2.37
CA GLY A 511 30.45 -22.85 2.19
C GLY A 511 29.58 -23.44 1.07
N ALA A 512 28.75 -22.63 0.39
CA ALA A 512 27.95 -23.08 -0.75
C ALA A 512 28.52 -22.60 -2.11
N SER A 513 28.06 -23.15 -3.23
CA SER A 513 28.42 -22.68 -4.58
C SER A 513 27.64 -21.42 -4.98
N GLY A 514 28.21 -20.54 -5.81
CA GLY A 514 27.42 -19.44 -6.39
C GLY A 514 26.31 -19.94 -7.34
N ASP A 515 25.35 -19.07 -7.65
CA ASP A 515 24.24 -19.31 -8.57
C ASP A 515 24.18 -18.24 -9.67
N SER A 516 24.67 -18.59 -10.85
CA SER A 516 24.69 -17.70 -12.02
C SER A 516 23.29 -17.38 -12.54
N ARG A 517 22.26 -18.16 -12.18
CA ARG A 517 20.86 -17.88 -12.57
C ARG A 517 20.36 -16.58 -11.97
N THR A 518 20.95 -16.13 -10.86
CA THR A 518 20.61 -14.84 -10.22
C THR A 518 20.80 -13.68 -11.21
N LEU A 519 21.96 -13.60 -11.87
CA LEU A 519 22.23 -12.62 -12.92
C LEU A 519 21.45 -12.93 -14.20
N GLU A 520 21.47 -14.18 -14.66
CA GLU A 520 20.85 -14.59 -15.94
C GLU A 520 19.34 -14.28 -16.01
N THR A 521 18.65 -14.36 -14.87
CA THR A 521 17.19 -14.19 -14.80
C THR A 521 16.73 -12.79 -14.41
N ALA A 522 17.65 -11.93 -13.96
CA ALA A 522 17.38 -10.57 -13.57
C ALA A 522 17.00 -9.71 -14.79
N MET A 523 15.97 -8.89 -14.65
CA MET A 523 15.62 -7.85 -15.60
C MET A 523 16.11 -6.51 -15.09
N ARG A 524 16.88 -5.78 -15.91
CA ARG A 524 17.20 -4.37 -15.65
C ARG A 524 16.73 -3.51 -16.81
N TRP A 525 16.05 -2.41 -16.48
CA TRP A 525 15.51 -1.51 -17.49
C TRP A 525 15.35 -0.09 -16.96
N GLY A 526 16.02 0.88 -17.58
CA GLY A 526 15.87 2.30 -17.28
C GLY A 526 16.49 2.75 -15.95
N ASN A 527 17.33 1.94 -15.31
CA ASN A 527 17.99 2.36 -14.07
C ASN A 527 19.08 3.40 -14.39
N TYR A 528 19.11 4.52 -13.67
CA TYR A 528 20.27 5.41 -13.60
C TYR A 528 21.19 4.92 -12.48
N ASP A 529 22.49 4.86 -12.76
CA ASP A 529 23.49 4.54 -11.75
C ASP A 529 24.69 5.50 -11.83
N THR A 530 25.36 5.71 -10.70
CA THR A 530 26.47 6.66 -10.60
C THR A 530 27.76 6.19 -11.26
N VAL A 531 27.91 4.90 -11.58
CA VAL A 531 29.12 4.36 -12.23
C VAL A 531 29.08 4.60 -13.73
N SER A 532 27.95 4.29 -14.36
CA SER A 532 27.72 4.54 -15.79
C SER A 532 27.30 5.98 -16.08
N ALA A 533 26.83 6.71 -15.04
CA ALA A 533 26.37 8.09 -15.09
C ALA A 533 25.29 8.34 -16.17
N ARG A 534 24.45 7.33 -16.44
CA ARG A 534 23.37 7.38 -17.43
C ARG A 534 22.25 6.43 -17.06
N SER A 535 21.04 6.72 -17.56
CA SER A 535 19.96 5.74 -17.54
C SER A 535 20.20 4.65 -18.59
N ARG A 536 20.15 3.39 -18.19
CA ARG A 536 20.43 2.23 -19.06
C ARG A 536 19.15 1.55 -19.52
N PHE A 537 18.77 1.79 -20.77
CA PHE A 537 17.71 1.04 -21.47
C PHE A 537 18.36 0.05 -22.45
N ASP A 538 19.08 -0.92 -21.90
CA ASP A 538 19.91 -1.86 -22.66
C ASP A 538 19.16 -3.18 -22.86
N ALA A 539 18.94 -3.57 -24.12
CA ALA A 539 18.26 -4.82 -24.46
C ALA A 539 19.02 -6.06 -23.96
N ALA A 540 20.34 -5.98 -23.79
CA ALA A 540 21.16 -7.08 -23.27
C ALA A 540 20.94 -7.33 -21.77
N GLU A 541 20.35 -6.36 -21.04
CA GLU A 541 20.02 -6.50 -19.63
C GLU A 541 18.59 -6.99 -19.38
N VAL A 542 17.88 -7.33 -20.47
CA VAL A 542 16.55 -7.94 -20.43
C VAL A 542 16.68 -9.44 -20.67
N PRO A 543 16.10 -10.31 -19.82
CA PRO A 543 16.21 -11.76 -19.93
C PRO A 543 15.26 -12.33 -20.99
N SER A 544 15.39 -11.87 -22.23
CA SER A 544 14.52 -12.26 -23.36
C SER A 544 14.82 -13.66 -23.91
N GLY A 545 16.01 -14.19 -23.63
CA GLY A 545 16.43 -15.52 -24.10
C GLY A 545 16.05 -16.69 -23.20
N LEU A 546 15.40 -16.44 -22.05
CA LEU A 546 15.02 -17.54 -21.14
C LEU A 546 13.93 -18.42 -21.74
N THR A 547 14.00 -19.72 -21.46
CA THR A 547 12.93 -20.67 -21.81
C THR A 547 11.66 -20.40 -21.01
N ASN A 548 11.79 -20.22 -19.70
CA ASN A 548 10.68 -19.99 -18.78
C ASN A 548 10.80 -18.60 -18.18
N PHE A 549 9.65 -17.94 -18.03
CA PHE A 549 9.55 -16.61 -17.44
C PHE A 549 10.48 -15.59 -18.11
N SER A 550 10.64 -15.62 -19.43
CA SER A 550 11.39 -14.56 -20.12
C SER A 550 10.68 -13.22 -20.00
N ASN A 551 11.42 -12.14 -20.29
CA ASN A 551 10.80 -10.83 -20.46
C ASN A 551 11.13 -10.34 -21.88
N PRO A 552 10.14 -9.98 -22.71
CA PRO A 552 10.44 -9.32 -23.98
C PRO A 552 11.10 -7.96 -23.71
N VAL A 553 11.98 -7.52 -24.60
CA VAL A 553 12.54 -6.15 -24.53
C VAL A 553 11.37 -5.16 -24.59
N PRO A 554 11.20 -4.26 -23.59
CA PRO A 554 10.13 -3.28 -23.62
C PRO A 554 10.22 -2.41 -24.88
N ALA A 555 9.11 -2.25 -25.60
CA ALA A 555 9.05 -1.45 -26.83
C ALA A 555 9.10 0.06 -26.56
N SER A 556 8.99 0.47 -25.30
CA SER A 556 8.98 1.87 -24.85
C SER A 556 9.87 2.04 -23.62
N GLN A 557 10.44 3.23 -23.50
CA GLN A 557 11.20 3.67 -22.32
C GLN A 557 10.32 4.45 -21.32
N VAL A 558 9.04 4.64 -21.64
CA VAL A 558 8.08 5.32 -20.76
C VAL A 558 7.72 4.40 -19.60
N LEU A 559 7.95 4.87 -18.38
CA LEU A 559 7.61 4.17 -17.15
C LEU A 559 6.41 4.86 -16.47
N PRO A 560 5.42 4.13 -15.93
CA PRO A 560 4.33 4.74 -15.19
C PRO A 560 4.85 5.42 -13.90
N PRO A 561 4.10 6.34 -13.30
CA PRO A 561 4.44 6.91 -12.00
C PRO A 561 4.53 5.88 -10.87
N SER A 562 3.72 4.82 -10.95
CA SER A 562 3.58 3.77 -9.95
C SER A 562 3.08 2.47 -10.59
N LEU A 563 3.46 1.33 -10.02
CA LEU A 563 2.96 -0.01 -10.40
C LEU A 563 1.74 -0.45 -9.58
N TYR A 564 1.42 0.23 -8.48
CA TYR A 564 0.29 -0.12 -7.61
C TYR A 564 -0.74 1.01 -7.42
N ARG A 565 -0.39 2.26 -7.75
CA ARG A 565 -1.29 3.43 -7.64
C ARG A 565 -1.59 4.05 -8.98
N ALA A 566 -2.89 4.21 -9.26
CA ALA A 566 -3.35 4.97 -10.42
C ALA A 566 -3.23 6.49 -10.23
N LEU A 567 -3.25 6.99 -8.98
CA LEU A 567 -3.28 8.40 -8.64
C LEU A 567 -2.23 8.76 -7.59
N LYS A 568 -1.76 10.01 -7.66
CA LYS A 568 -0.85 10.58 -6.66
C LYS A 568 -1.49 10.51 -5.27
N PRO A 569 -0.79 9.97 -4.25
CA PRO A 569 -1.34 9.92 -2.90
C PRO A 569 -1.70 11.30 -2.34
N SER A 570 -2.77 11.40 -1.56
CA SER A 570 -3.20 12.67 -0.96
C SER A 570 -2.17 13.23 0.02
N TRP A 571 -1.47 12.35 0.76
CA TRP A 571 -0.36 12.69 1.66
C TRP A 571 0.92 13.09 0.92
N TRP A 572 0.99 12.95 -0.41
CA TRP A 572 2.16 13.38 -1.20
C TRP A 572 2.32 14.90 -1.25
N GLY A 573 1.24 15.66 -1.07
CA GLY A 573 1.28 17.11 -1.17
C GLY A 573 1.70 17.62 -2.55
N THR A 574 2.53 18.67 -2.58
CA THR A 574 2.91 19.40 -3.81
C THR A 574 4.21 18.91 -4.44
N MET A 575 4.89 17.92 -3.86
CA MET A 575 6.12 17.37 -4.43
C MET A 575 5.86 16.75 -5.82
N PRO A 576 6.86 16.79 -6.73
CA PRO A 576 6.81 16.03 -7.98
C PRO A 576 6.48 14.55 -7.72
N TRP A 577 5.62 13.98 -8.54
CA TRP A 577 5.28 12.55 -8.52
C TRP A 577 5.23 12.05 -9.97
N PRO A 578 6.03 11.03 -10.33
CA PRO A 578 6.99 10.31 -9.49
C PRO A 578 8.18 11.20 -9.05
N ALA A 579 8.76 10.91 -7.89
CA ALA A 579 9.94 11.66 -7.40
C ALA A 579 11.26 11.10 -7.94
N ILE A 580 11.28 9.84 -8.39
CA ILE A 580 12.51 9.12 -8.72
C ILE A 580 12.33 8.41 -10.07
N GLY A 581 13.33 8.50 -10.93
CA GLY A 581 13.47 7.67 -12.12
C GLY A 581 14.13 8.37 -13.31
N PRO A 582 14.36 7.64 -14.42
CA PRO A 582 15.12 8.13 -15.56
C PRO A 582 14.44 9.29 -16.32
N ASP A 583 13.12 9.34 -16.25
CA ASP A 583 12.25 10.37 -16.83
C ASP A 583 12.05 11.58 -15.91
N VAL A 584 12.49 11.48 -14.65
CA VAL A 584 12.48 12.61 -13.72
C VAL A 584 13.62 13.55 -14.09
N ALA A 585 13.29 14.85 -14.18
CA ALA A 585 14.25 15.92 -14.45
C ALA A 585 14.12 17.02 -13.38
N GLY A 586 15.23 17.73 -13.12
CA GLY A 586 15.28 18.83 -12.15
C GLY A 586 15.30 18.39 -10.68
N GLY A 587 15.47 17.08 -10.42
CA GLY A 587 15.59 16.50 -9.10
C GLY A 587 16.61 17.25 -8.23
N GLU A 588 16.19 17.54 -7.00
CA GLU A 588 16.99 18.36 -6.07
C GLU A 588 18.13 17.61 -5.38
N ILE A 589 18.18 16.28 -5.49
CA ILE A 589 19.27 15.50 -4.88
C ILE A 589 20.50 15.60 -5.81
N PRO A 590 21.62 16.20 -5.33
CA PRO A 590 22.78 16.46 -6.17
C PRO A 590 23.50 15.17 -6.58
N GLY A 591 24.10 15.17 -7.77
CA GLY A 591 24.92 14.07 -8.29
C GLY A 591 24.17 12.94 -9.00
N TYR A 592 22.85 13.09 -9.17
CA TYR A 592 21.98 12.11 -9.85
C TYR A 592 21.41 12.60 -11.18
N ALA A 593 22.09 13.54 -11.84
CA ALA A 593 21.65 14.16 -13.10
C ALA A 593 20.21 14.73 -13.09
N GLY A 594 19.67 15.04 -11.91
CA GLY A 594 18.30 15.52 -11.74
C GLY A 594 17.22 14.43 -11.73
N HIS A 595 17.58 13.15 -11.58
CA HIS A 595 16.65 12.01 -11.60
C HIS A 595 15.96 11.69 -10.27
N ALA A 596 16.29 12.41 -9.19
CA ALA A 596 15.71 12.14 -7.87
C ALA A 596 15.37 13.43 -7.10
N TYR A 597 14.12 13.50 -6.65
CA TYR A 597 13.63 14.42 -5.62
C TYR A 597 13.52 13.68 -4.29
N LYS A 598 13.64 14.41 -3.17
CA LYS A 598 13.31 13.86 -1.85
C LYS A 598 11.82 13.55 -1.77
N ILE A 599 11.51 12.33 -1.34
CA ILE A 599 10.14 11.86 -1.10
C ILE A 599 9.53 12.49 0.18
N PRO A 600 8.20 12.43 0.36
CA PRO A 600 7.54 13.04 1.52
C PRO A 600 8.09 12.61 2.88
N ALA A 601 8.36 11.32 3.06
CA ALA A 601 8.92 10.78 4.31
C ALA A 601 10.28 11.44 4.64
N ARG A 602 11.18 11.55 3.67
CA ARG A 602 12.49 12.20 3.85
C ARG A 602 12.36 13.68 4.19
N ARG A 603 11.50 14.42 3.49
CA ARG A 603 11.29 15.85 3.80
C ARG A 603 10.68 16.06 5.18
N CYS A 604 9.73 15.20 5.56
CA CYS A 604 9.15 15.23 6.90
C CYS A 604 10.24 15.05 7.95
N TYR A 605 11.14 14.07 7.77
CA TYR A 605 12.28 13.85 8.67
C TYR A 605 13.25 15.04 8.73
N GLU A 606 13.74 15.52 7.58
CA GLU A 606 14.76 16.57 7.52
C GLU A 606 14.25 17.93 8.05
N ASN A 607 12.94 18.21 7.90
CA ASN A 607 12.33 19.43 8.42
C ASN A 607 11.90 19.30 9.89
N ALA A 608 11.87 18.09 10.45
CA ALA A 608 11.47 17.89 11.83
C ALA A 608 12.55 18.35 12.80
N VAL A 609 12.14 19.14 13.79
CA VAL A 609 13.00 19.50 14.92
C VAL A 609 13.29 18.28 15.80
N ILE A 610 14.48 18.27 16.43
CA ILE A 610 14.85 17.26 17.42
C ILE A 610 13.94 17.42 18.64
N ASP A 611 13.43 16.29 19.15
CA ASP A 611 12.65 16.23 20.37
C ASP A 611 13.60 16.26 21.58
N PRO A 612 13.63 17.36 22.36
CA PRO A 612 14.55 17.48 23.49
C PRO A 612 14.26 16.45 24.60
N ALA A 613 13.08 15.81 24.61
CA ALA A 613 12.74 14.78 25.58
C ALA A 613 13.57 13.51 25.45
N TYR A 614 14.27 13.31 24.33
CA TYR A 614 15.10 12.14 24.06
C TYR A 614 16.61 12.45 24.07
N GLY A 615 17.02 13.58 24.65
CA GLY A 615 18.43 13.92 24.83
C GLY A 615 19.24 13.93 23.52
N GLY A 616 20.52 13.53 23.59
CA GLY A 616 21.45 13.52 22.45
C GLY A 616 21.18 12.46 21.37
N SER A 617 20.10 11.68 21.48
CA SER A 617 19.76 10.58 20.57
C SER A 617 19.20 11.02 19.20
N ASN A 618 19.07 12.34 18.95
CA ASN A 618 18.58 12.90 17.67
C ASN A 618 17.19 12.39 17.23
N VAL A 619 16.36 11.92 18.17
CA VAL A 619 14.97 11.56 17.91
C VAL A 619 14.21 12.81 17.48
N ARG A 620 13.38 12.71 16.44
CA ARG A 620 12.62 13.84 15.90
C ARG A 620 11.21 13.92 16.50
N PHE A 621 10.66 15.13 16.55
CA PHE A 621 9.21 15.28 16.65
C PHE A 621 8.56 14.69 15.40
N PHE A 622 7.40 14.08 15.58
CA PHE A 622 6.62 13.56 14.47
C PHE A 622 5.20 14.05 14.57
N ASP A 623 4.75 14.73 13.53
CA ASP A 623 3.39 15.16 13.33
C ASP A 623 3.08 15.04 11.84
N PRO A 624 2.43 13.94 11.41
CA PRO A 624 2.17 13.70 9.99
C PRO A 624 1.22 14.76 9.40
N ALA A 625 0.31 15.32 10.21
CA ALA A 625 -0.62 16.35 9.75
C ALA A 625 0.12 17.66 9.45
N ALA A 626 1.12 18.01 10.26
CA ALA A 626 1.96 19.18 10.01
C ALA A 626 2.98 18.94 8.88
N CYS A 627 3.69 17.80 8.90
CA CYS A 627 4.86 17.62 8.04
C CYS A 627 4.50 17.32 6.59
N TYR A 628 3.45 16.53 6.30
CA TYR A 628 3.10 16.21 4.91
C TYR A 628 2.30 17.31 4.21
N VAL A 629 1.72 18.25 4.97
CA VAL A 629 1.11 19.48 4.42
C VAL A 629 2.18 20.54 4.12
N THR A 630 3.25 20.62 4.92
CA THR A 630 4.33 21.63 4.78
C THR A 630 5.55 21.15 3.99
N ALA A 631 5.71 19.84 3.75
CA ALA A 631 6.77 19.27 2.92
C ALA A 631 6.76 19.77 1.46
N GLY A 632 5.78 20.60 1.09
CA GLY A 632 5.60 21.19 -0.23
C GLY A 632 6.37 22.48 -0.53
N SER A 633 7.09 23.07 0.43
CA SER A 633 7.88 24.29 0.20
C SER A 633 9.37 23.98 0.12
N ALA A 634 9.92 23.96 -1.10
CA ALA A 634 11.37 24.02 -1.30
C ALA A 634 11.90 25.39 -0.82
N PRO A 635 13.05 25.47 -0.13
CA PRO A 635 13.70 26.74 0.12
C PRO A 635 14.32 27.26 -1.20
N GLY A 636 13.89 28.43 -1.68
CA GLY A 636 14.76 29.26 -2.52
C GLY A 636 14.50 29.35 -4.03
N THR A 637 13.28 29.10 -4.53
CA THR A 637 12.92 29.57 -5.89
C THR A 637 11.88 30.68 -5.80
N THR A 638 12.35 31.92 -5.87
CA THR A 638 11.52 33.03 -6.37
C THR A 638 10.99 32.62 -7.75
N PRO A 639 9.68 32.70 -8.01
CA PRO A 639 9.15 32.36 -9.33
C PRO A 639 9.58 33.43 -10.33
N THR A 640 10.68 33.21 -11.04
CA THR A 640 10.95 33.93 -12.28
C THR A 640 10.07 33.32 -13.37
N GLY A 641 9.15 34.17 -13.85
CA GLY A 641 8.13 33.97 -14.87
C GLY A 641 8.25 32.72 -15.77
N TRP A 642 7.23 31.88 -15.70
CA TRP A 642 6.83 31.04 -16.81
C TRP A 642 5.74 31.78 -17.62
N PRO A 643 5.83 31.83 -18.95
CA PRO A 643 4.81 32.47 -19.77
C PRO A 643 3.53 31.65 -19.74
N ALA A 644 2.42 32.32 -19.44
CA ALA A 644 1.09 31.76 -19.52
C ALA A 644 0.78 31.34 -20.96
N LEU A 645 0.54 30.05 -21.18
CA LEU A 645 -0.28 29.58 -22.29
C LEU A 645 -1.23 28.50 -21.79
N PHE A 646 -2.53 28.81 -21.92
CA PHE A 646 -3.71 28.02 -21.57
C PHE A 646 -4.06 27.93 -20.09
N GLY A 647 -4.37 29.11 -19.52
CA GLY A 647 -5.06 29.22 -18.24
C GLY A 647 -6.57 28.99 -18.37
N ILE A 648 -7.09 28.05 -17.59
CA ILE A 648 -8.36 28.20 -16.87
C ILE A 648 -8.14 27.58 -15.48
N ASP A 649 -8.22 28.40 -14.44
CA ASP A 649 -8.20 27.97 -13.04
C ASP A 649 -9.42 27.08 -12.77
N THR A 650 -9.20 25.85 -12.29
CA THR A 650 -10.26 24.88 -11.98
C THR A 650 -11.25 25.38 -10.94
N ARG A 651 -10.87 26.40 -10.15
CA ARG A 651 -11.78 27.10 -9.23
C ARG A 651 -12.85 27.92 -9.96
N ILE A 652 -12.57 28.43 -11.15
CA ILE A 652 -13.53 29.19 -11.98
C ILE A 652 -14.56 28.23 -12.61
N LEU A 653 -14.13 27.04 -13.04
CA LEU A 653 -15.05 26.01 -13.57
C LEU A 653 -16.02 25.48 -12.50
N LEU A 654 -15.55 25.30 -11.27
CA LEU A 654 -16.39 24.95 -10.13
C LEU A 654 -17.38 26.06 -9.77
N LEU A 655 -16.95 27.34 -9.82
CA LEU A 655 -17.84 28.47 -9.56
C LEU A 655 -18.94 28.58 -10.62
N VAL A 656 -18.60 28.41 -11.90
CA VAL A 656 -19.57 28.43 -13.01
C VAL A 656 -20.55 27.27 -12.91
N GLY A 657 -20.08 26.07 -12.54
CA GLY A 657 -20.94 24.90 -12.33
C GLY A 657 -21.93 25.08 -11.18
N VAL A 658 -21.49 25.67 -10.06
CA VAL A 658 -22.36 25.93 -8.89
C VAL A 658 -23.39 27.03 -9.21
N VAL A 659 -22.99 28.10 -9.90
CA VAL A 659 -23.90 29.18 -10.30
C VAL A 659 -24.95 28.67 -11.30
N ALA A 660 -24.55 27.81 -12.25
CA ALA A 660 -25.47 27.19 -13.19
C ALA A 660 -26.48 26.25 -12.50
N ALA A 661 -26.05 25.48 -11.50
CA ALA A 661 -26.94 24.61 -10.73
C ALA A 661 -27.95 25.41 -9.90
N ILE A 662 -27.53 26.51 -9.26
CA ILE A 662 -28.43 27.41 -8.51
C ILE A 662 -29.43 28.07 -9.45
N ALA A 663 -29.01 28.54 -10.62
CA ALA A 663 -29.90 29.13 -11.62
C ALA A 663 -30.96 28.11 -12.11
N LEU A 664 -30.55 26.86 -12.35
CA LEU A 664 -31.47 25.80 -12.77
C LEU A 664 -32.52 25.47 -11.68
N ILE A 665 -32.11 25.41 -10.42
CA ILE A 665 -33.02 25.18 -9.29
C ILE A 665 -34.03 26.32 -9.15
N LEU A 666 -33.60 27.58 -9.33
CA LEU A 666 -34.48 28.74 -9.29
C LEU A 666 -35.48 28.76 -10.46
N ILE A 667 -35.05 28.40 -11.67
CA ILE A 667 -35.93 28.30 -12.85
C ILE A 667 -36.98 27.20 -12.63
N LEU A 668 -36.57 26.04 -12.11
CA LEU A 668 -37.49 24.94 -11.80
C LEU A 668 -38.48 25.31 -10.69
N ALA A 669 -38.05 26.06 -9.68
CA ALA A 669 -38.92 26.57 -8.62
C ALA A 669 -39.97 27.56 -9.13
N VAL A 670 -39.58 28.48 -10.03
CA VAL A 670 -40.50 29.43 -10.68
C VAL A 670 -41.49 28.72 -11.59
N TRP A 671 -41.05 27.69 -12.32
CA TRP A 671 -41.94 26.87 -13.14
C TRP A 671 -42.97 26.11 -12.29
N ARG A 672 -42.53 25.53 -11.16
CA ARG A 672 -43.42 24.82 -10.21
C ARG A 672 -44.43 25.76 -9.55
N SER A 673 -44.05 27.01 -9.25
CA SER A 673 -44.97 27.99 -8.66
C SER A 673 -46.02 28.49 -9.66
N ARG A 674 -45.64 28.66 -10.93
CA ARG A 674 -46.57 29.03 -12.01
C ARG A 674 -47.57 27.92 -12.31
N ARG A 675 -47.14 26.65 -12.26
CA ARG A 675 -48.02 25.50 -12.44
C ARG A 675 -49.03 25.33 -11.30
N ARG A 676 -48.63 25.60 -10.05
CA ARG A 676 -49.55 25.61 -8.90
C ARG A 676 -50.58 26.75 -8.94
N ARG A 677 -50.21 27.91 -9.50
CA ARG A 677 -51.16 29.03 -9.68
C ARG A 677 -52.19 28.79 -10.80
N SER A 678 -51.88 27.98 -11.81
CA SER A 678 -52.86 27.60 -12.84
C SER A 678 -53.87 26.54 -12.40
N GLU A 679 -53.71 25.94 -11.22
CA GLU A 679 -54.60 24.90 -10.67
C GLU A 679 -55.55 25.44 -9.58
N GLN A 680 -55.58 26.77 -9.33
CA GLN A 680 -56.34 27.40 -8.25
C GLN A 680 -57.33 28.51 -8.69
N GLU A 681 -57.78 28.55 -9.94
CA GLU A 681 -58.95 29.36 -10.31
C GLU A 681 -60.24 28.52 -10.27
N PRO A 682 -61.27 28.89 -9.49
CA PRO A 682 -62.54 28.17 -9.46
C PRO A 682 -63.50 28.68 -10.55
N GLU A 683 -64.00 27.77 -11.40
CA GLU A 683 -65.24 27.99 -12.15
C GLU A 683 -66.41 28.10 -11.16
N SER A 684 -67.13 29.22 -11.17
CA SER A 684 -68.38 29.39 -10.43
C SER A 684 -69.45 30.10 -11.26
N GLY A 685 -70.68 29.58 -11.18
CA GLY A 685 -71.94 30.12 -11.70
C GLY A 685 -72.36 29.48 -13.03
N GLU A 686 -73.53 28.88 -13.21
CA GLU A 686 -74.84 29.11 -12.61
C GLU A 686 -75.76 27.87 -12.74
N THR A 687 -76.72 27.71 -11.81
CA THR A 687 -78.14 27.52 -12.16
C THR A 687 -79.04 27.75 -10.93
N PRO A 688 -80.30 28.21 -11.10
CA PRO A 688 -81.06 28.94 -10.08
C PRO A 688 -82.10 28.08 -9.35
N ARG A 689 -82.46 28.52 -8.14
CA ARG A 689 -83.60 28.00 -7.35
C ARG A 689 -84.94 28.52 -7.88
N VAL A 690 -85.98 27.69 -7.84
CA VAL A 690 -87.37 28.09 -7.61
C VAL A 690 -88.03 27.04 -6.68
N PRO A 691 -88.93 27.43 -5.74
CA PRO A 691 -89.45 26.56 -4.68
C PRO A 691 -90.72 25.79 -5.11
N GLY A 692 -91.00 24.70 -4.38
CA GLY A 692 -92.16 23.80 -4.58
C GLY A 692 -93.53 24.44 -4.31
N PRO A 693 -94.63 23.66 -4.34
CA PRO A 693 -94.74 22.26 -3.91
C PRO A 693 -94.60 21.22 -5.03
#